data_AF-A0A931CLA0-F1
#
_entry.id   AF-A0A931CLA0-F1
#
_cell.length_a   1.000
_cell.length_b   1.000
_cell.length_c   1.000
_cell.angle_alpha   90.00
_cell.angle_beta   90.00
_cell.angle_gamma   90.00
#
_symmetry.space_group_name_H-M   'P 1'
#
loop_
_entity.id
_entity.type
_entity.pdbx_description
1 polymer ?
#
loop_
_entity_poly.entity_id
_entity_poly.type
_entity_poly.pdbx_seq_one_letter_code
_entity_poly.pdbx_strand_id
1 'polypeptide(L)'
;MTPGDASIRPRMRRDTVLHRLPGAVLVRTGGDTLRLAGPDAYRLLRRLRPHLTGERSLHDICAGVRDGRRATVAALIHALIDRGAVIDAGPPDGALFRDQHEYLAHLGGAPAFPAWRGARILVAGDGVIRQAALTVLAANGAGHVVASRPAREARPSGHDAVLYCADRADPTEITALARAARAGGPPLLTAAVIDGWAVLGPVTGPGPEGCWWCAVVRLGLDPARPADPAGALTRTVARMLGGALAYDAFRLLTGVLPEDPERPAVAQRLRTLQTLRIRTADGCPVCRTGAAADTAPVLTARAATTVRLVADLPPAPAGGPRALVAGYAAAMHRLVRTRPEPAGFRPDWTDRPAAYTAYPQAPFLPLPEHSPSGQRPFGTGPGAEDGRYTLPALSWLLRLSYGLLSRRLRIDSIRSDELDEYPTADWRRGAISGGGLYPLEIYWAAGRDGPVRPGVYHYAPAHHGLERLSAADPSARIRAALRYPGSAATGHFLLISHRFWRNAFKYASLGYHIATLDAGALLGSLGQLGAALGLPVRRLLWFDDRMIEAVLGVDPAEEGVLAVVPLPWEHAPPPLAPQDTPPAIRPPAYERSRTVLRFAWAAQVHRATMLGVAPPSDQGVEPPAMIGTAAGAGIALPEPAGPWSAQPVGELLPRRRSSFGQFAGTALGMDQLGALLRLITRTGGYRGDTVADGVRTGWTRLSVLANHVAGLPAGGYRYEPPTATLHPARSGRAWADVLAAIGADLTNYDLGETAAVLVISGRPDAMLDAYGPRGYRLLNAEVGTVAQAGCLAAAAIGIGCGAVLNLDHPAVDDVLGFPGTGERTVLCLLIGGERDGGADFVHHLR
;
A
#
# COMPACT_ATOMS: atom_id res chain seq x y z
N MET A 1 -7.99 44.46 9.40
CA MET A 1 -9.05 43.50 9.06
C MET A 1 -9.97 44.18 8.08
N THR A 2 -10.36 43.49 7.03
CA THR A 2 -11.27 43.99 5.99
C THR A 2 -12.67 43.41 6.19
N PRO A 3 -13.74 44.02 5.65
CA PRO A 3 -15.10 43.46 5.71
C PRO A 3 -15.20 42.03 5.12
N GLY A 4 -14.34 41.70 4.14
CA GLY A 4 -14.28 40.36 3.54
C GLY A 4 -13.72 39.27 4.46
N ASP A 5 -13.02 39.62 5.55
CA ASP A 5 -12.46 38.64 6.49
C ASP A 5 -13.56 37.85 7.24
N ALA A 6 -14.81 38.34 7.25
CA ALA A 6 -15.94 37.66 7.89
C ALA A 6 -16.48 36.49 7.05
N SER A 7 -16.29 36.50 5.73
CA SER A 7 -16.74 35.42 4.83
C SER A 7 -15.70 34.32 4.64
N ILE A 8 -14.41 34.66 4.76
CA ILE A 8 -13.30 33.72 4.54
C ILE A 8 -13.27 32.69 5.66
N ARG A 9 -13.29 31.41 5.30
CA ARG A 9 -13.21 30.26 6.21
C ARG A 9 -11.92 29.48 5.95
N PRO A 10 -10.79 29.91 6.53
CA PRO A 10 -9.50 29.39 6.16
C PRO A 10 -9.33 27.94 6.64
N ARG A 11 -8.93 27.06 5.72
CA ARG A 11 -8.55 25.69 5.99
C ARG A 11 -7.17 25.39 5.43
N MET A 12 -6.25 24.90 6.25
CA MET A 12 -4.95 24.44 5.75
C MET A 12 -5.16 23.20 4.87
N ARG A 13 -4.51 23.16 3.70
CA ARG A 13 -4.64 22.03 2.80
C ARG A 13 -4.09 20.75 3.42
N ARG A 14 -4.63 19.61 2.97
CA ARG A 14 -4.31 18.29 3.51
C ARG A 14 -2.89 17.86 3.19
N ASP A 15 -2.41 18.21 2.02
CA ASP A 15 -1.05 17.96 1.55
C ASP A 15 0.02 18.84 2.22
N THR A 16 -0.38 19.83 3.02
CA THR A 16 0.57 20.77 3.61
C THR A 16 1.44 20.09 4.68
N VAL A 17 2.76 20.19 4.54
CA VAL A 17 3.76 19.73 5.52
C VAL A 17 4.63 20.92 5.95
N LEU A 18 4.87 21.01 7.25
CA LEU A 18 5.74 22.03 7.84
C LEU A 18 7.11 21.42 8.14
N HIS A 19 8.18 22.04 7.64
CA HIS A 19 9.56 21.67 8.00
C HIS A 19 10.21 22.80 8.76
N ARG A 20 10.62 22.53 9.99
CA ARG A 20 11.38 23.48 10.81
C ARG A 20 12.79 23.63 10.24
N LEU A 21 13.22 24.87 10.02
CA LEU A 21 14.59 25.23 9.67
C LEU A 21 15.17 26.14 10.76
N PRO A 22 16.50 26.25 10.89
CA PRO A 22 17.11 27.29 11.74
C PRO A 22 16.60 28.68 11.32
N GLY A 23 15.87 29.35 12.21
CA GLY A 23 15.34 30.70 11.99
C GLY A 23 14.24 30.82 10.92
N ALA A 24 13.64 29.72 10.46
CA ALA A 24 12.59 29.75 9.44
C ALA A 24 11.69 28.51 9.49
N VAL A 25 10.61 28.51 8.70
CA VAL A 25 9.79 27.33 8.40
C VAL A 25 9.56 27.23 6.91
N LEU A 26 9.66 26.01 6.40
CA LEU A 26 9.25 25.65 5.06
C LEU A 26 7.83 25.09 5.11
N VAL A 27 6.92 25.70 4.37
CA VAL A 27 5.55 25.24 4.16
C VAL A 27 5.52 24.60 2.78
N ARG A 28 5.42 23.28 2.73
CA ARG A 28 5.38 22.53 1.48
C ARG A 28 3.95 22.09 1.20
N THR A 29 3.51 22.29 -0.03
CA THR A 29 2.29 21.72 -0.59
C THR A 29 2.68 20.83 -1.77
N GLY A 30 1.70 20.24 -2.44
CA GLY A 30 1.96 19.47 -3.65
C GLY A 30 2.63 20.21 -4.80
N GLY A 31 2.17 21.43 -5.05
CA GLY A 31 2.59 22.24 -6.19
C GLY A 31 3.59 23.36 -5.87
N ASP A 32 3.76 23.74 -4.59
CA ASP A 32 4.60 24.87 -4.21
C ASP A 32 5.29 24.70 -2.86
N THR A 33 6.36 25.47 -2.64
CA THR A 33 7.11 25.52 -1.39
C THR A 33 7.37 26.97 -0.97
N LEU A 34 6.73 27.36 0.14
CA LEU A 34 6.86 28.68 0.74
C LEU A 34 7.85 28.65 1.90
N ARG A 35 8.84 29.56 1.89
CA ARG A 35 9.73 29.79 3.03
C ARG A 35 9.28 31.01 3.81
N LEU A 36 8.99 30.84 5.10
CA LEU A 36 8.67 31.91 6.03
C LEU A 36 9.86 32.12 6.98
N ALA A 37 10.51 33.28 6.86
CA ALA A 37 11.63 33.65 7.72
C ALA A 37 11.14 34.18 9.08
N GLY A 38 11.85 33.83 10.14
CA GLY A 38 11.59 34.30 11.49
C GLY A 38 11.75 33.18 12.53
N PRO A 39 12.35 33.47 13.69
CA PRO A 39 12.63 32.47 14.73
C PRO A 39 11.35 31.85 15.31
N ASP A 40 10.23 32.58 15.31
CA ASP A 40 8.94 32.12 15.82
C ASP A 40 7.97 31.61 14.74
N ALA A 41 8.34 31.64 13.46
CA ALA A 41 7.43 31.34 12.36
C ALA A 41 6.85 29.91 12.45
N TYR A 42 7.69 28.91 12.70
CA TYR A 42 7.25 27.52 12.90
C TYR A 42 6.27 27.38 14.08
N ARG A 43 6.60 28.02 15.21
CA ARG A 43 5.77 27.98 16.42
C ARG A 43 4.41 28.66 16.20
N LEU A 44 4.40 29.78 15.48
CA LEU A 44 3.17 30.49 15.13
C LEU A 44 2.26 29.64 14.24
N LEU A 45 2.79 29.04 13.16
CA LEU A 45 2.00 28.18 12.28
C LEU A 45 1.44 26.96 13.01
N ARG A 46 2.23 26.32 13.88
CA ARG A 46 1.73 25.19 14.69
C ARG A 46 0.60 25.58 15.62
N ARG A 47 0.59 26.82 16.15
CA ARG A 47 -0.52 27.32 16.98
C ARG A 47 -1.74 27.72 16.16
N LEU A 48 -1.54 28.23 14.95
CA LEU A 48 -2.65 28.61 14.07
C LEU A 48 -3.33 27.40 13.45
N ARG A 49 -2.58 26.37 13.06
CA ARG A 49 -3.07 25.23 12.28
C ARG A 49 -4.33 24.53 12.87
N PRO A 50 -4.46 24.28 14.19
CA PRO A 50 -5.69 23.72 14.75
C PRO A 50 -6.94 24.59 14.56
N HIS A 51 -6.77 25.87 14.22
CA HIS A 51 -7.87 26.80 13.91
C HIS A 51 -8.13 26.94 12.41
N LEU A 52 -7.24 26.42 11.55
CA LEU A 52 -7.37 26.46 10.09
C LEU A 52 -8.10 25.21 9.60
N THR A 53 -9.34 25.02 10.06
CA THR A 53 -10.19 23.86 9.74
C THR A 53 -11.33 24.20 8.75
N GLY A 54 -11.56 25.49 8.48
CA GLY A 54 -12.73 25.97 7.73
C GLY A 54 -14.00 26.14 8.59
N GLU A 55 -14.01 25.68 9.84
CA GLU A 55 -15.20 25.79 10.70
C GLU A 55 -15.44 27.19 11.25
N ARG A 56 -14.38 28.01 11.35
CA ARG A 56 -14.41 29.38 11.85
C ARG A 56 -14.05 30.36 10.75
N SER A 57 -14.64 31.55 10.78
CA SER A 57 -14.22 32.62 9.87
C SER A 57 -12.84 33.16 10.26
N LEU A 58 -12.14 33.81 9.33
CA LEU A 58 -10.90 34.52 9.62
C LEU A 58 -11.11 35.59 10.70
N HIS A 59 -12.26 36.28 10.66
CA HIS A 59 -12.69 37.20 11.71
C HIS A 59 -12.70 36.53 13.10
N ASP A 60 -13.34 35.37 13.24
CA ASP A 60 -13.47 34.66 14.52
C ASP A 60 -12.12 34.14 15.04
N ILE A 61 -11.25 33.68 14.13
CA ILE A 61 -9.89 33.26 14.47
C ILE A 61 -9.09 34.44 15.02
N CYS A 62 -9.16 35.60 14.35
CA CYS A 62 -8.48 36.82 14.79
C CYS A 62 -9.07 37.42 16.07
N ALA A 63 -10.35 37.21 16.37
CA ALA A 63 -10.98 37.68 17.60
C ALA A 63 -10.34 37.05 18.86
N GLY A 64 -9.83 35.82 18.76
CA GLY A 64 -9.10 35.13 19.84
C GLY A 64 -7.64 35.57 19.99
N VAL A 65 -7.14 36.48 19.15
CA VAL A 65 -5.74 36.95 19.14
C VAL A 65 -5.64 38.31 19.82
N ARG A 66 -4.60 38.50 20.66
CA ARG A 66 -4.31 39.80 21.32
C ARG A 66 -4.22 40.93 20.29
N ASP A 67 -4.78 42.09 20.61
CA ASP A 67 -5.03 43.20 19.67
C ASP A 67 -3.81 43.60 18.83
N GLY A 68 -2.62 43.71 19.44
CA GLY A 68 -1.38 44.05 18.74
C GLY A 68 -0.84 43.00 17.76
N ARG A 69 -1.47 41.83 17.62
CA ARG A 69 -1.05 40.74 16.73
C ARG A 69 -2.11 40.32 15.71
N ARG A 70 -3.34 40.87 15.78
CA ARG A 70 -4.45 40.49 14.90
C ARG A 70 -4.12 40.76 13.43
N ALA A 71 -3.58 41.95 13.13
CA ALA A 71 -3.21 42.33 11.76
C ALA A 71 -2.15 41.40 11.16
N THR A 72 -1.15 41.00 11.95
CA THR A 72 -0.10 40.06 11.52
C THR A 72 -0.65 38.66 11.24
N VAL A 73 -1.55 38.16 12.09
CA VAL A 73 -2.19 36.84 11.87
C VAL A 73 -3.07 36.86 10.63
N ALA A 74 -3.87 37.91 10.45
CA ALA A 74 -4.70 38.07 9.25
C ALA A 74 -3.84 38.14 7.98
N ALA A 75 -2.78 38.96 7.97
CA ALA A 75 -1.85 39.07 6.84
C ALA A 75 -1.14 37.75 6.53
N LEU A 76 -0.76 36.98 7.56
CA LEU A 76 -0.16 35.66 7.37
C LEU A 76 -1.16 34.68 6.75
N ILE A 77 -2.42 34.64 7.21
CA ILE A 77 -3.44 33.75 6.65
C ILE A 77 -3.74 34.12 5.19
N HIS A 78 -3.88 35.41 4.88
CA HIS A 78 -4.01 35.88 3.50
C HIS A 78 -2.81 35.45 2.64
N ALA A 79 -1.58 35.65 3.12
CA ALA A 79 -0.39 35.20 2.40
C ALA A 79 -0.35 33.67 2.19
N LEU A 80 -0.87 32.88 3.13
CA LEU A 80 -0.99 31.43 2.98
C LEU A 80 -2.09 31.04 1.97
N ILE A 81 -3.17 31.82 1.88
CA ILE A 81 -4.23 31.65 0.88
C ILE A 81 -3.68 31.97 -0.51
N ASP A 82 -3.02 33.12 -0.67
CA ASP A 82 -2.44 33.57 -1.94
C ASP A 82 -1.40 32.58 -2.49
N ARG A 83 -0.69 31.88 -1.60
CA ARG A 83 0.30 30.84 -1.95
C ARG A 83 -0.30 29.43 -1.98
N GLY A 84 -1.61 29.30 -1.82
CA GLY A 84 -2.32 28.03 -1.92
C GLY A 84 -1.95 27.02 -0.85
N ALA A 85 -1.43 27.41 0.31
CA ALA A 85 -1.23 26.51 1.47
C ALA A 85 -2.48 26.43 2.36
N VAL A 86 -3.35 27.44 2.26
CA VAL A 86 -4.66 27.52 2.90
C VAL A 86 -5.69 27.75 1.80
N ILE A 87 -6.85 27.12 1.91
CA ILE A 87 -7.99 27.35 1.03
C ILE A 87 -9.10 28.04 1.80
N ASP A 88 -9.93 28.83 1.12
CA ASP A 88 -11.23 29.20 1.65
C ASP A 88 -12.18 28.02 1.46
N ALA A 89 -12.53 27.35 2.55
CA ALA A 89 -13.31 26.12 2.51
C ALA A 89 -14.80 26.34 2.21
N GLY A 90 -15.27 27.59 2.25
CA GLY A 90 -16.70 27.89 2.24
C GLY A 90 -17.42 27.43 3.52
N PRO A 91 -18.75 27.62 3.60
CA PRO A 91 -19.53 27.15 4.73
C PRO A 91 -19.55 25.62 4.82
N PRO A 92 -19.65 25.04 6.03
CA PRO A 92 -19.70 23.58 6.20
C PRO A 92 -21.01 23.01 5.67
N ASP A 93 -20.92 22.04 4.75
CA ASP A 93 -22.07 21.39 4.10
C ASP A 93 -22.38 20.04 4.78
N GLY A 94 -23.01 20.09 5.96
CA GLY A 94 -23.46 18.90 6.71
C GLY A 94 -22.35 17.90 7.15
N ALA A 95 -22.76 16.80 7.79
CA ALA A 95 -21.83 15.74 8.26
C ALA A 95 -21.70 14.56 7.27
N LEU A 96 -22.74 14.29 6.48
CA LEU A 96 -22.76 13.20 5.52
C LEU A 96 -21.90 13.55 4.29
N PHE A 97 -21.02 12.66 3.86
CA PHE A 97 -20.08 12.87 2.74
C PHE A 97 -19.07 14.02 2.94
N ARG A 98 -18.75 14.36 4.19
CA ARG A 98 -17.72 15.37 4.53
C ARG A 98 -16.42 15.14 3.75
N ASP A 99 -15.96 13.90 3.64
CA ASP A 99 -14.73 13.54 2.95
C ASP A 99 -14.77 13.91 1.45
N GLN A 100 -15.92 13.74 0.77
CA GLN A 100 -16.06 14.09 -0.64
C GLN A 100 -16.16 15.61 -0.84
N HIS A 101 -16.85 16.31 0.06
CA HIS A 101 -16.89 17.77 0.06
C HIS A 101 -15.49 18.37 0.26
N GLU A 102 -14.73 17.84 1.22
CA GLU A 102 -13.35 18.24 1.45
C GLU A 102 -12.43 17.90 0.27
N TYR A 103 -12.65 16.75 -0.36
CA TYR A 103 -11.92 16.34 -1.56
C TYR A 103 -12.10 17.36 -2.69
N LEU A 104 -13.35 17.75 -3.00
CA LEU A 104 -13.62 18.77 -4.02
C LEU A 104 -13.07 20.14 -3.67
N ALA A 105 -13.24 20.57 -2.43
CA ALA A 105 -12.75 21.86 -2.00
C ALA A 105 -11.22 21.95 -2.06
N HIS A 106 -10.50 20.85 -1.82
CA HIS A 106 -9.05 20.79 -2.03
C HIS A 106 -8.66 20.90 -3.51
N LEU A 107 -9.46 20.33 -4.40
CA LEU A 107 -9.27 20.37 -5.85
C LEU A 107 -9.77 21.69 -6.51
N GLY A 108 -10.24 22.66 -5.72
CA GLY A 108 -10.77 23.93 -6.24
C GLY A 108 -12.25 23.91 -6.65
N GLY A 109 -12.97 22.80 -6.44
CA GLY A 109 -14.39 22.63 -6.76
C GLY A 109 -15.35 22.87 -5.58
N ALA A 110 -15.01 23.72 -4.61
CA ALA A 110 -15.73 23.83 -3.33
C ALA A 110 -17.27 24.02 -3.43
N PRO A 111 -17.85 24.81 -4.35
CA PRO A 111 -19.31 24.92 -4.47
C PRO A 111 -19.96 23.77 -5.28
N ALA A 112 -19.19 22.78 -5.73
CA ALA A 112 -19.67 21.77 -6.69
C ALA A 112 -20.32 20.53 -6.04
N PHE A 113 -20.19 20.31 -4.73
CA PHE A 113 -20.76 19.10 -4.09
C PHE A 113 -22.30 19.07 -4.10
N PRO A 114 -23.02 20.18 -3.81
CA PRO A 114 -24.48 20.23 -4.00
C PRO A 114 -24.89 19.90 -5.45
N ALA A 115 -24.15 20.41 -6.44
CA ALA A 115 -24.40 20.12 -7.85
C ALA A 115 -24.22 18.62 -8.15
N TRP A 116 -23.18 17.98 -7.61
CA TRP A 116 -22.99 16.53 -7.69
C TRP A 116 -24.15 15.74 -7.09
N ARG A 117 -24.63 16.14 -5.90
CA ARG A 117 -25.78 15.47 -5.26
C ARG A 117 -27.05 15.61 -6.11
N GLY A 118 -27.26 16.78 -6.70
CA GLY A 118 -28.40 17.09 -7.57
C GLY A 118 -28.33 16.48 -8.96
N ALA A 119 -27.15 16.07 -9.42
CA ALA A 119 -26.95 15.56 -10.76
C ALA A 119 -27.70 14.23 -11.00
N ARG A 120 -28.42 14.18 -12.13
CA ARG A 120 -29.19 13.04 -12.61
C ARG A 120 -28.31 12.15 -13.48
N ILE A 121 -27.94 10.99 -12.97
CA ILE A 121 -27.01 10.07 -13.63
C ILE A 121 -27.77 8.83 -14.09
N LEU A 122 -27.69 8.51 -15.38
CA LEU A 122 -28.23 7.28 -15.93
C LEU A 122 -27.12 6.22 -16.03
N VAL A 123 -27.27 5.08 -15.35
CA VAL A 123 -26.36 3.94 -15.46
C VAL A 123 -27.01 2.82 -16.27
N ALA A 124 -26.58 2.67 -17.51
CA ALA A 124 -27.10 1.73 -18.50
C ALA A 124 -26.17 0.51 -18.68
N GLY A 125 -26.72 -0.55 -19.28
CA GLY A 125 -26.04 -1.82 -19.52
C GLY A 125 -26.29 -2.86 -18.42
N ASP A 126 -25.47 -3.90 -18.38
CA ASP A 126 -25.61 -5.04 -17.46
C ASP A 126 -24.25 -5.52 -16.91
N GLY A 127 -24.28 -6.57 -16.09
CA GLY A 127 -23.06 -7.16 -15.55
C GLY A 127 -22.49 -6.54 -14.26
N VAL A 128 -21.30 -7.02 -13.88
CA VAL A 128 -20.60 -6.68 -12.64
C VAL A 128 -19.92 -5.30 -12.69
N ILE A 129 -19.52 -4.81 -13.87
CA ILE A 129 -18.99 -3.45 -14.02
C ILE A 129 -20.05 -2.42 -13.61
N ARG A 130 -21.30 -2.63 -14.03
CA ARG A 130 -22.43 -1.77 -13.67
C ARG A 130 -22.70 -1.78 -12.16
N GLN A 131 -22.69 -2.95 -11.53
CA GLN A 131 -22.89 -3.05 -10.08
C GLN A 131 -21.81 -2.30 -9.30
N ALA A 132 -20.56 -2.39 -9.76
CA ALA A 132 -19.48 -1.62 -9.17
C ALA A 132 -19.67 -0.10 -9.32
N ALA A 133 -20.04 0.37 -10.51
CA ALA A 133 -20.29 1.80 -10.75
C ALA A 133 -21.39 2.34 -9.82
N LEU A 134 -22.52 1.62 -9.72
CA LEU A 134 -23.63 1.98 -8.82
C LEU A 134 -23.18 2.05 -7.34
N THR A 135 -22.39 1.08 -6.90
CA THR A 135 -21.88 1.03 -5.52
C THR A 135 -20.97 2.23 -5.22
N VAL A 136 -20.07 2.56 -6.15
CA VAL A 136 -19.14 3.69 -5.97
C VAL A 136 -19.85 5.04 -6.06
N LEU A 137 -20.84 5.20 -6.96
CA LEU A 137 -21.67 6.42 -7.02
C LEU A 137 -22.41 6.66 -5.70
N ALA A 138 -23.05 5.63 -5.15
CA ALA A 138 -23.77 5.72 -3.89
C ALA A 138 -22.84 6.02 -2.70
N ALA A 139 -21.68 5.36 -2.64
CA ALA A 139 -20.68 5.58 -1.59
C ALA A 139 -20.11 7.01 -1.57
N ASN A 140 -20.20 7.73 -2.69
CA ASN A 140 -19.70 9.10 -2.84
C ASN A 140 -20.81 10.14 -2.99
N GLY A 141 -22.05 9.79 -2.63
CA GLY A 141 -23.12 10.77 -2.43
C GLY A 141 -23.87 11.22 -3.68
N ALA A 142 -23.79 10.50 -4.80
CA ALA A 142 -24.69 10.74 -5.94
C ALA A 142 -26.16 10.58 -5.50
N GLY A 143 -26.97 11.63 -5.65
CA GLY A 143 -28.33 11.66 -5.11
C GLY A 143 -29.40 11.12 -6.07
N HIS A 144 -29.20 11.25 -7.38
CA HIS A 144 -30.19 10.89 -8.39
C HIS A 144 -29.61 9.93 -9.43
N VAL A 145 -29.52 8.64 -9.08
CA VAL A 145 -29.02 7.59 -9.97
C VAL A 145 -30.17 6.73 -10.48
N VAL A 146 -30.38 6.72 -11.79
CA VAL A 146 -31.36 5.86 -12.47
C VAL A 146 -30.60 4.73 -13.14
N ALA A 147 -31.05 3.49 -12.94
CA ALA A 147 -30.37 2.33 -13.48
C ALA A 147 -31.28 1.62 -14.48
N SER A 148 -30.90 1.57 -15.77
CA SER A 148 -31.70 0.90 -16.82
C SER A 148 -31.16 -0.49 -17.12
N ARG A 149 -32.06 -1.45 -17.40
CA ARG A 149 -31.74 -2.78 -17.93
C ARG A 149 -32.90 -3.23 -18.82
N PRO A 150 -32.65 -3.55 -20.10
CA PRO A 150 -31.41 -3.43 -20.88
C PRO A 150 -31.09 -1.99 -21.31
N ALA A 151 -29.91 -1.71 -21.89
CA ALA A 151 -29.54 -0.34 -22.24
C ALA A 151 -30.38 0.22 -23.39
N ARG A 152 -30.93 -0.61 -24.27
CA ARG A 152 -31.92 -0.19 -25.29
C ARG A 152 -33.18 0.49 -24.73
N GLU A 153 -33.53 0.26 -23.47
CA GLU A 153 -34.65 0.93 -22.79
C GLU A 153 -34.22 2.22 -22.08
N ALA A 154 -32.91 2.51 -22.07
CA ALA A 154 -32.38 3.73 -21.49
C ALA A 154 -32.94 4.93 -22.26
N ARG A 155 -33.45 5.92 -21.51
CA ARG A 155 -33.86 7.22 -22.04
C ARG A 155 -32.84 8.26 -21.59
N PRO A 156 -31.84 8.60 -22.43
CA PRO A 156 -30.79 9.54 -22.05
C PRO A 156 -31.33 10.93 -21.71
N SER A 157 -32.37 11.39 -22.42
CA SER A 157 -32.95 12.72 -22.25
C SER A 157 -33.32 13.02 -20.79
N GLY A 158 -32.93 14.19 -20.30
CA GLY A 158 -33.21 14.65 -18.93
C GLY A 158 -32.22 14.15 -17.87
N HIS A 159 -31.08 13.58 -18.26
CA HIS A 159 -29.96 13.24 -17.38
C HIS A 159 -28.76 14.17 -17.66
N ASP A 160 -27.91 14.38 -16.67
CA ASP A 160 -26.70 15.20 -16.80
C ASP A 160 -25.50 14.39 -17.32
N ALA A 161 -25.52 13.07 -17.13
CA ALA A 161 -24.55 12.14 -17.72
C ALA A 161 -25.14 10.74 -17.88
N VAL A 162 -24.60 9.99 -18.85
CA VAL A 162 -24.89 8.56 -19.05
C VAL A 162 -23.62 7.75 -18.85
N LEU A 163 -23.67 6.74 -17.98
CA LEU A 163 -22.63 5.74 -17.79
C LEU A 163 -23.09 4.44 -18.44
N TYR A 164 -22.43 4.01 -19.51
CA TYR A 164 -22.65 2.70 -20.10
C TYR A 164 -21.61 1.71 -19.59
N CYS A 165 -22.07 0.68 -18.89
CA CYS A 165 -21.23 -0.37 -18.31
C CYS A 165 -21.61 -1.72 -18.90
N ALA A 166 -20.66 -2.45 -19.49
CA ALA A 166 -20.94 -3.78 -20.02
C ALA A 166 -19.78 -4.76 -19.86
N ASP A 167 -20.07 -5.92 -19.26
CA ASP A 167 -19.10 -7.04 -19.15
C ASP A 167 -18.79 -7.67 -20.51
N ARG A 168 -19.63 -7.39 -21.51
CA ARG A 168 -19.39 -7.66 -22.93
C ARG A 168 -20.01 -6.53 -23.74
N ALA A 169 -19.22 -5.89 -24.60
CA ALA A 169 -19.69 -4.77 -25.41
C ALA A 169 -20.83 -5.21 -26.35
N ASP A 170 -21.91 -4.41 -26.38
CA ASP A 170 -22.95 -4.48 -27.42
C ASP A 170 -22.74 -3.31 -28.39
N PRO A 171 -22.29 -3.59 -29.62
CA PRO A 171 -22.05 -2.56 -30.64
C PRO A 171 -23.27 -1.69 -30.94
N THR A 172 -24.47 -2.27 -30.90
CA THR A 172 -25.72 -1.58 -31.24
C THR A 172 -26.07 -0.58 -30.16
N GLU A 173 -26.05 -1.00 -28.89
CA GLU A 173 -26.37 -0.14 -27.75
C GLU A 173 -25.35 0.99 -27.60
N ILE A 174 -24.05 0.68 -27.68
CA ILE A 174 -22.98 1.69 -27.58
C ILE A 174 -23.08 2.70 -28.72
N THR A 175 -23.35 2.25 -29.95
CA THR A 175 -23.47 3.15 -31.11
C THR A 175 -24.67 4.08 -30.97
N ALA A 176 -25.82 3.58 -30.51
CA ALA A 176 -27.02 4.38 -30.31
C ALA A 176 -26.78 5.48 -29.27
N LEU A 177 -26.20 5.13 -28.12
CA LEU A 177 -25.88 6.08 -27.05
C LEU A 177 -24.83 7.11 -27.49
N ALA A 178 -23.77 6.67 -28.19
CA ALA A 178 -22.71 7.56 -28.66
C ALA A 178 -23.23 8.56 -29.71
N ARG A 179 -24.12 8.13 -30.61
CA ARG A 179 -24.78 9.03 -31.57
C ARG A 179 -25.71 10.03 -30.88
N ALA A 180 -26.45 9.59 -29.87
CA ALA A 180 -27.31 10.48 -29.08
C ALA A 180 -26.48 11.56 -28.35
N ALA A 181 -25.35 11.19 -27.74
CA ALA A 181 -24.43 12.15 -27.12
C ALA A 181 -23.85 13.14 -28.14
N ARG A 182 -23.44 12.68 -29.33
CA ARG A 182 -22.93 13.55 -30.42
C ARG A 182 -24.00 14.47 -31.00
N ALA A 183 -25.27 14.09 -30.94
CA ALA A 183 -26.39 14.92 -31.36
C ALA A 183 -26.80 15.99 -30.31
N GLY A 184 -25.97 16.25 -29.29
CA GLY A 184 -26.27 17.22 -28.22
C GLY A 184 -27.01 16.64 -27.03
N GLY A 185 -27.11 15.31 -26.93
CA GLY A 185 -27.57 14.63 -25.72
C GLY A 185 -26.54 14.70 -24.57
N PRO A 186 -26.85 14.09 -23.42
CA PRO A 186 -25.94 14.10 -22.27
C PRO A 186 -24.61 13.41 -22.60
N PRO A 187 -23.50 13.83 -21.97
CA PRO A 187 -22.21 13.19 -22.15
C PRO A 187 -22.26 11.72 -21.75
N LEU A 188 -21.64 10.88 -22.58
CA LEU A 188 -21.57 9.43 -22.41
C LEU A 188 -20.17 9.03 -21.93
N LEU A 189 -20.12 8.32 -20.80
CA LEU A 189 -18.95 7.64 -20.28
C LEU A 189 -19.14 6.13 -20.47
N THR A 190 -18.21 5.47 -21.15
CA THR A 190 -18.34 4.05 -21.51
C THR A 190 -17.27 3.23 -20.81
N ALA A 191 -17.63 2.09 -20.22
CA ALA A 191 -16.69 1.03 -19.83
C ALA A 191 -17.22 -0.30 -20.33
N ALA A 192 -16.58 -0.87 -21.36
CA ALA A 192 -17.04 -2.11 -21.99
C ALA A 192 -15.89 -3.05 -22.34
N VAL A 193 -16.15 -4.35 -22.22
CA VAL A 193 -15.16 -5.40 -22.53
C VAL A 193 -15.36 -5.97 -23.93
N ILE A 194 -14.28 -6.11 -24.68
CA ILE A 194 -14.24 -6.63 -26.06
C ILE A 194 -12.90 -7.32 -26.31
N ASP A 195 -12.93 -8.57 -26.81
CA ASP A 195 -11.75 -9.36 -27.21
C ASP A 195 -10.57 -9.34 -26.20
N GLY A 196 -10.86 -9.57 -24.91
CA GLY A 196 -9.83 -9.57 -23.85
C GLY A 196 -9.32 -8.19 -23.42
N TRP A 197 -9.92 -7.12 -23.93
CA TRP A 197 -9.69 -5.73 -23.53
C TRP A 197 -10.89 -5.15 -22.78
N ALA A 198 -10.63 -4.28 -21.81
CA ALA A 198 -11.61 -3.32 -21.32
C ALA A 198 -11.27 -1.95 -21.90
N VAL A 199 -12.26 -1.27 -22.47
CA VAL A 199 -12.09 0.09 -23.02
C VAL A 199 -12.95 1.04 -22.20
N LEU A 200 -12.30 2.03 -21.59
CA LEU A 200 -12.91 3.10 -20.81
C LEU A 200 -12.84 4.42 -21.58
N GLY A 201 -13.95 5.13 -21.63
CA GLY A 201 -14.06 6.40 -22.32
C GLY A 201 -13.75 6.32 -23.82
N PRO A 202 -13.36 7.45 -24.43
CA PRO A 202 -13.33 8.78 -23.82
C PRO A 202 -14.75 9.29 -23.51
N VAL A 203 -14.86 10.38 -22.77
CA VAL A 203 -16.16 11.04 -22.57
C VAL A 203 -16.66 11.52 -23.94
N THR A 204 -17.78 10.98 -24.39
CA THR A 204 -18.37 11.31 -25.68
C THR A 204 -19.42 12.41 -25.50
N GLY A 205 -19.25 13.57 -26.12
CA GLY A 205 -20.17 14.71 -26.07
C GLY A 205 -20.57 15.19 -27.48
N PRO A 206 -20.87 16.48 -27.71
CA PRO A 206 -21.08 17.07 -29.05
C PRO A 206 -19.80 17.61 -29.72
N GLY A 207 -18.67 17.71 -28.99
CA GLY A 207 -17.41 18.25 -29.48
C GLY A 207 -16.66 17.37 -30.51
N PRO A 208 -15.41 17.73 -30.87
CA PRO A 208 -14.59 16.99 -31.83
C PRO A 208 -13.87 15.79 -31.21
N GLU A 209 -14.10 15.47 -29.93
CA GLU A 209 -13.39 14.41 -29.23
C GLU A 209 -13.73 13.02 -29.77
N GLY A 210 -12.86 12.05 -29.49
CA GLY A 210 -13.09 10.65 -29.85
C GLY A 210 -14.32 10.04 -29.18
N CYS A 211 -14.62 8.80 -29.54
CA CYS A 211 -15.58 7.96 -28.83
C CYS A 211 -14.99 6.55 -28.65
N TRP A 212 -15.71 5.70 -27.93
CA TRP A 212 -15.30 4.32 -27.66
C TRP A 212 -14.91 3.53 -28.93
N TRP A 213 -15.63 3.75 -30.04
CA TRP A 213 -15.31 3.12 -31.32
C TRP A 213 -13.96 3.53 -31.92
N CYS A 214 -13.46 4.73 -31.63
CA CYS A 214 -12.12 5.13 -32.07
C CYS A 214 -11.06 4.19 -31.48
N ALA A 215 -11.24 3.77 -30.22
CA ALA A 215 -10.34 2.82 -29.58
C ALA A 215 -10.44 1.42 -30.21
N VAL A 216 -11.65 0.95 -30.48
CA VAL A 216 -11.91 -0.34 -31.14
C VAL A 216 -11.26 -0.40 -32.52
N VAL A 217 -11.45 0.65 -33.34
CA VAL A 217 -10.86 0.74 -34.68
C VAL A 217 -9.34 0.76 -34.63
N ARG A 218 -8.73 1.59 -33.76
CA ARG A 218 -7.26 1.68 -33.63
C ARG A 218 -6.62 0.38 -33.14
N LEU A 219 -7.31 -0.36 -32.29
CA LEU A 219 -6.83 -1.66 -31.79
C LEU A 219 -7.09 -2.81 -32.77
N GLY A 220 -7.86 -2.58 -33.85
CA GLY A 220 -8.27 -3.62 -34.78
C GLY A 220 -9.14 -4.70 -34.13
N LEU A 221 -9.97 -4.32 -33.15
CA LEU A 221 -10.83 -5.26 -32.44
C LEU A 221 -12.11 -5.52 -33.25
N ASP A 222 -12.50 -6.78 -33.35
CA ASP A 222 -13.74 -7.19 -33.98
C ASP A 222 -14.83 -7.46 -32.94
N PRO A 223 -15.89 -6.65 -32.87
CA PRO A 223 -16.99 -6.88 -31.95
C PRO A 223 -17.84 -8.12 -32.28
N ALA A 224 -17.78 -8.64 -33.50
CA ALA A 224 -18.42 -9.89 -33.87
C ALA A 224 -17.67 -11.10 -33.33
N ARG A 225 -16.41 -10.92 -32.90
CA ARG A 225 -15.60 -12.00 -32.34
C ARG A 225 -16.22 -12.51 -31.04
N PRO A 226 -16.37 -13.84 -30.88
CA PRO A 226 -16.83 -14.40 -29.61
C PRO A 226 -15.88 -13.99 -28.48
N ALA A 227 -16.46 -13.64 -27.32
CA ALA A 227 -15.68 -13.34 -26.14
C ALA A 227 -14.76 -14.52 -25.80
N ASP A 228 -13.48 -14.23 -25.57
CA ASP A 228 -12.51 -15.23 -25.15
C ASP A 228 -12.97 -15.88 -23.82
N PRO A 229 -13.33 -17.17 -23.80
CA PRO A 229 -13.74 -17.85 -22.58
C PRO A 229 -12.60 -17.96 -21.54
N ALA A 230 -11.34 -17.77 -21.93
CA ALA A 230 -10.18 -17.71 -21.03
C ALA A 230 -9.91 -16.29 -20.48
N GLY A 231 -10.53 -15.26 -21.06
CA GLY A 231 -10.37 -13.84 -20.71
C GLY A 231 -11.26 -13.41 -19.55
N ALA A 232 -11.07 -13.99 -18.37
CA ALA A 232 -11.97 -13.75 -17.24
C ALA A 232 -11.90 -12.30 -16.72
N LEU A 233 -12.90 -11.49 -17.06
CA LEU A 233 -13.28 -10.31 -16.28
C LEU A 233 -13.60 -10.78 -14.87
N THR A 234 -12.67 -10.57 -13.94
CA THR A 234 -12.91 -10.89 -12.53
C THR A 234 -13.70 -9.78 -11.85
N ARG A 235 -14.38 -10.10 -10.74
CA ARG A 235 -15.09 -9.10 -9.94
C ARG A 235 -14.16 -7.97 -9.48
N THR A 236 -12.92 -8.28 -9.12
CA THR A 236 -11.92 -7.26 -8.76
C THR A 236 -11.67 -6.30 -9.92
N VAL A 237 -11.41 -6.80 -11.13
CA VAL A 237 -11.19 -5.94 -12.30
C VAL A 237 -12.47 -5.18 -12.67
N ALA A 238 -13.64 -5.81 -12.60
CA ALA A 238 -14.91 -5.11 -12.81
C ALA A 238 -15.13 -3.95 -11.83
N ARG A 239 -14.74 -4.13 -10.55
CA ARG A 239 -14.77 -3.06 -9.54
C ARG A 239 -13.74 -1.96 -9.80
N MET A 240 -12.61 -2.28 -10.43
CA MET A 240 -11.68 -1.25 -10.92
C MET A 240 -12.34 -0.39 -12.00
N LEU A 241 -12.93 -1.03 -13.01
CA LEU A 241 -13.54 -0.38 -14.17
C LEU A 241 -14.77 0.46 -13.79
N GLY A 242 -15.72 -0.11 -13.05
CA GLY A 242 -16.93 0.59 -12.64
C GLY A 242 -16.65 1.76 -11.70
N GLY A 243 -15.69 1.60 -10.78
CA GLY A 243 -15.29 2.69 -9.90
C GLY A 243 -14.49 3.78 -10.60
N ALA A 244 -13.68 3.44 -11.61
CA ALA A 244 -13.03 4.43 -12.47
C ALA A 244 -14.06 5.27 -13.23
N LEU A 245 -15.09 4.63 -13.79
CA LEU A 245 -16.16 5.32 -14.51
C LEU A 245 -16.97 6.25 -13.59
N ALA A 246 -17.29 5.79 -12.37
CA ALA A 246 -17.96 6.61 -11.36
C ALA A 246 -17.11 7.81 -10.92
N TYR A 247 -15.79 7.63 -10.79
CA TYR A 247 -14.86 8.71 -10.48
C TYR A 247 -14.73 9.72 -11.62
N ASP A 248 -14.71 9.28 -12.88
CA ASP A 248 -14.72 10.20 -14.03
C ASP A 248 -16.05 10.96 -14.14
N ALA A 249 -17.18 10.34 -13.79
CA ALA A 249 -18.46 11.03 -13.70
C ALA A 249 -18.47 12.09 -12.59
N PHE A 250 -17.92 11.75 -11.42
CA PHE A 250 -17.74 12.69 -10.31
C PHE A 250 -16.94 13.91 -10.74
N ARG A 251 -15.80 13.70 -11.40
CA ARG A 251 -14.94 14.78 -11.89
C ARG A 251 -15.63 15.63 -12.96
N LEU A 252 -16.30 14.97 -13.92
CA LEU A 252 -17.01 15.65 -15.00
C LEU A 252 -18.11 16.58 -14.47
N LEU A 253 -18.97 16.07 -13.60
CA LEU A 253 -20.16 16.78 -13.12
C LEU A 253 -19.85 17.83 -12.05
N THR A 254 -18.67 17.77 -11.43
CA THR A 254 -18.20 18.78 -10.47
C THR A 254 -17.26 19.82 -11.08
N GLY A 255 -16.91 19.66 -12.37
CA GLY A 255 -16.00 20.57 -13.06
C GLY A 255 -14.53 20.45 -12.67
N VAL A 256 -14.17 19.49 -11.81
CA VAL A 256 -12.76 19.22 -11.42
C VAL A 256 -12.08 18.24 -12.38
N LEU A 257 -12.66 17.96 -13.55
CA LEU A 257 -12.03 17.10 -14.54
C LEU A 257 -10.82 17.82 -15.17
N PRO A 258 -9.68 17.14 -15.40
CA PRO A 258 -8.51 17.78 -15.99
C PRO A 258 -8.85 18.42 -17.33
N GLU A 259 -8.22 19.56 -17.58
CA GLU A 259 -8.18 20.22 -18.87
C GLU A 259 -7.27 19.46 -19.85
N ASP A 260 -7.46 18.14 -20.01
CA ASP A 260 -6.94 17.47 -21.20
C ASP A 260 -7.91 17.78 -22.36
N PRO A 261 -7.51 18.59 -23.36
CA PRO A 261 -8.37 18.91 -24.48
C PRO A 261 -8.59 17.73 -25.44
N GLU A 262 -7.77 16.67 -25.36
CA GLU A 262 -7.85 15.52 -26.25
C GLU A 262 -8.58 14.31 -25.65
N ARG A 263 -8.64 14.23 -24.32
CA ARG A 263 -9.35 13.19 -23.52
C ARG A 263 -9.31 11.80 -24.15
N PRO A 264 -8.16 11.11 -24.18
CA PRO A 264 -8.05 9.83 -24.86
C PRO A 264 -8.86 8.72 -24.15
N ALA A 265 -9.30 7.73 -24.92
CA ALA A 265 -9.79 6.47 -24.36
C ALA A 265 -8.66 5.75 -23.62
N VAL A 266 -9.01 4.93 -22.64
CA VAL A 266 -8.07 3.99 -22.01
C VAL A 266 -8.47 2.58 -22.37
N ALA A 267 -7.60 1.87 -23.09
CA ALA A 267 -7.76 0.45 -23.32
C ALA A 267 -6.84 -0.35 -22.40
N GLN A 268 -7.39 -1.32 -21.68
CA GLN A 268 -6.69 -2.15 -20.72
C GLN A 268 -6.78 -3.62 -21.11
N ARG A 269 -5.65 -4.32 -21.20
CA ARG A 269 -5.68 -5.80 -21.33
C ARG A 269 -6.17 -6.42 -20.03
N LEU A 270 -7.16 -7.31 -20.10
CA LEU A 270 -7.74 -7.90 -18.90
C LEU A 270 -6.75 -8.76 -18.11
N ARG A 271 -5.85 -9.51 -18.77
CA ARG A 271 -4.91 -10.41 -18.08
C ARG A 271 -3.68 -9.71 -17.48
N THR A 272 -3.08 -8.75 -18.19
CA THR A 272 -1.86 -8.06 -17.73
C THR A 272 -2.14 -6.71 -17.04
N LEU A 273 -3.36 -6.19 -17.19
CA LEU A 273 -3.75 -4.83 -16.81
C LEU A 273 -2.89 -3.74 -17.46
N GLN A 274 -2.18 -4.06 -18.54
CA GLN A 274 -1.47 -3.07 -19.34
C GLN A 274 -2.49 -2.12 -19.98
N THR A 275 -2.29 -0.83 -19.77
CA THR A 275 -3.12 0.23 -20.32
C THR A 275 -2.44 0.91 -21.51
N LEU A 276 -3.27 1.32 -22.48
CA LEU A 276 -2.92 2.14 -23.62
C LEU A 276 -3.87 3.35 -23.64
N ARG A 277 -3.33 4.54 -23.91
CA ARG A 277 -4.14 5.73 -24.22
C ARG A 277 -4.38 5.78 -25.72
N ILE A 278 -5.65 5.92 -26.13
CA ILE A 278 -6.06 5.81 -27.52
C ILE A 278 -6.87 7.03 -27.94
N ARG A 279 -6.39 7.71 -28.98
CA ARG A 279 -7.00 8.91 -29.54
C ARG A 279 -8.02 8.58 -30.65
N THR A 280 -8.57 9.62 -31.27
CA THR A 280 -9.48 9.56 -32.42
C THR A 280 -8.92 8.69 -33.55
N ALA A 281 -9.82 8.02 -34.29
CA ALA A 281 -9.47 7.11 -35.37
C ALA A 281 -10.23 7.48 -36.64
N ASP A 282 -9.53 7.45 -37.78
CA ASP A 282 -10.15 7.51 -39.09
C ASP A 282 -11.03 6.27 -39.33
N GLY A 283 -12.14 6.43 -40.03
CA GLY A 283 -13.09 5.33 -40.27
C GLY A 283 -13.98 4.97 -39.09
N CYS A 284 -14.00 5.77 -38.01
CA CYS A 284 -14.91 5.57 -36.89
C CYS A 284 -16.39 5.68 -37.33
N PRO A 285 -17.28 4.70 -37.01
CA PRO A 285 -18.69 4.70 -37.40
C PRO A 285 -19.56 5.75 -36.69
N VAL A 286 -18.99 6.49 -35.74
CA VAL A 286 -19.65 7.54 -34.96
C VAL A 286 -19.03 8.91 -35.25
N CYS A 287 -17.72 9.08 -35.05
CA CYS A 287 -17.08 10.40 -35.06
C CYS A 287 -16.89 11.02 -36.45
N ARG A 288 -16.86 10.24 -37.55
CA ARG A 288 -16.72 10.72 -38.94
C ARG A 288 -15.85 12.01 -39.10
N THR A 289 -14.56 11.95 -38.78
CA THR A 289 -13.61 13.07 -38.98
C THR A 289 -12.42 12.65 -39.84
N GLY A 290 -12.04 13.50 -40.81
CA GLY A 290 -10.80 13.44 -41.59
C GLY A 290 -9.76 14.46 -41.11
N ALA A 291 -9.54 14.56 -39.81
CA ALA A 291 -8.56 15.45 -39.19
C ALA A 291 -7.28 14.69 -38.82
N ALA A 292 -6.13 15.28 -39.11
CA ALA A 292 -4.79 14.66 -39.12
C ALA A 292 -4.56 13.66 -37.98
N ALA A 293 -4.39 12.39 -38.38
CA ALA A 293 -4.01 11.29 -37.51
C ALA A 293 -2.63 11.55 -36.87
N ASP A 294 -2.57 11.57 -35.55
CA ASP A 294 -1.29 11.37 -34.87
C ASP A 294 -0.91 9.87 -34.98
N THR A 295 0.24 9.61 -35.59
CA THR A 295 0.70 8.29 -36.04
C THR A 295 1.39 7.50 -34.92
N ALA A 296 0.61 6.98 -33.96
CA ALA A 296 0.93 5.77 -33.18
C ALA A 296 -0.19 5.38 -32.16
N PRO A 297 -0.29 4.12 -31.70
CA PRO A 297 0.62 3.00 -31.97
C PRO A 297 -0.04 1.86 -32.75
N VAL A 298 0.63 1.40 -33.80
CA VAL A 298 0.63 -0.01 -34.18
C VAL A 298 1.05 -0.80 -32.94
N LEU A 299 0.37 -1.91 -32.63
CA LEU A 299 0.89 -2.93 -31.71
C LEU A 299 2.22 -3.44 -32.30
N THR A 300 3.32 -2.71 -32.11
CA THR A 300 4.63 -3.19 -32.52
C THR A 300 4.95 -4.39 -31.66
N ALA A 301 5.42 -5.46 -32.31
CA ALA A 301 5.96 -6.61 -31.63
C ALA A 301 6.95 -6.10 -30.58
N ARG A 302 6.73 -6.51 -29.34
CA ARG A 302 7.52 -6.04 -28.22
C ARG A 302 8.98 -6.41 -28.47
N ALA A 303 9.87 -5.42 -28.47
CA ALA A 303 11.30 -5.68 -28.45
C ALA A 303 11.65 -6.56 -27.24
N ALA A 304 12.64 -7.44 -27.39
CA ALA A 304 13.09 -8.30 -26.30
C ALA A 304 13.53 -7.45 -25.09
N THR A 305 13.14 -7.86 -23.88
CA THR A 305 13.61 -7.23 -22.64
C THR A 305 15.12 -7.36 -22.54
N THR A 306 15.82 -6.25 -22.35
CA THR A 306 17.27 -6.23 -22.14
C THR A 306 17.58 -6.21 -20.64
N VAL A 307 18.39 -7.15 -20.17
CA VAL A 307 18.90 -7.16 -18.79
C VAL A 307 20.26 -6.49 -18.75
N ARG A 308 20.43 -5.47 -17.91
CA ARG A 308 21.72 -4.78 -17.71
C ARG A 308 22.13 -4.89 -16.24
N LEU A 309 23.38 -5.29 -16.02
CA LEU A 309 23.99 -5.19 -14.70
C LEU A 309 24.45 -3.75 -14.51
N VAL A 310 23.97 -3.09 -13.45
CA VAL A 310 24.53 -1.80 -13.05
C VAL A 310 25.82 -2.11 -12.32
N ALA A 311 26.93 -1.90 -13.02
CA ALA A 311 28.27 -2.25 -12.57
C ALA A 311 28.89 -1.09 -11.80
N ASP A 312 28.47 -0.94 -10.54
CA ASP A 312 29.37 -0.56 -9.46
C ASP A 312 29.42 -1.79 -8.54
N LEU A 313 30.30 -2.74 -8.86
CA LEU A 313 30.56 -3.88 -7.98
C LEU A 313 31.49 -3.35 -6.88
N PRO A 314 31.02 -3.13 -5.63
CA PRO A 314 31.96 -3.02 -4.53
C PRO A 314 32.80 -4.32 -4.54
N PRO A 315 34.12 -4.23 -4.36
CA PRO A 315 34.95 -5.43 -4.26
C PRO A 315 34.35 -6.35 -3.20
N ALA A 316 34.34 -7.66 -3.46
CA ALA A 316 33.89 -8.63 -2.47
C ALA A 316 34.66 -8.32 -1.17
N PRO A 317 33.98 -7.95 -0.07
CA PRO A 317 34.68 -7.46 1.10
C PRO A 317 35.59 -8.57 1.63
N ALA A 318 36.82 -8.22 2.00
CA ALA A 318 37.70 -9.13 2.73
C ALA A 318 36.98 -9.57 4.02
N GLY A 319 36.65 -10.86 4.15
CA GLY A 319 35.91 -11.39 5.32
C GLY A 319 34.71 -12.30 5.03
N GLY A 320 34.41 -12.62 3.77
CA GLY A 320 33.42 -13.64 3.40
C GLY A 320 31.94 -13.24 3.58
N PRO A 321 30.99 -14.20 3.47
CA PRO A 321 29.55 -13.91 3.45
C PRO A 321 29.01 -13.16 4.68
N ARG A 322 29.51 -13.46 5.89
CA ARG A 322 29.11 -12.75 7.12
C ARG A 322 29.50 -11.28 7.07
N ALA A 323 30.75 -10.96 6.71
CA ALA A 323 31.25 -9.59 6.65
C ALA A 323 30.49 -8.75 5.60
N LEU A 324 30.16 -9.35 4.45
CA LEU A 324 29.33 -8.72 3.42
C LEU A 324 27.96 -8.30 3.97
N VAL A 325 27.27 -9.20 4.65
CA VAL A 325 25.92 -8.92 5.18
C VAL A 325 25.97 -7.95 6.36
N ALA A 326 26.99 -8.04 7.22
CA ALA A 326 27.20 -7.08 8.31
C ALA A 326 27.45 -5.66 7.76
N GLY A 327 28.27 -5.52 6.73
CA GLY A 327 28.50 -4.25 6.04
C GLY A 327 27.23 -3.67 5.43
N TYR A 328 26.41 -4.51 4.78
CA TYR A 328 25.11 -4.12 4.26
C TYR A 328 24.15 -3.65 5.38
N ALA A 329 24.06 -4.40 6.48
CA ALA A 329 23.23 -4.03 7.63
C ALA A 329 23.66 -2.68 8.24
N ALA A 330 24.97 -2.45 8.38
CA ALA A 330 25.52 -1.18 8.88
C ALA A 330 25.27 0.00 7.92
N ALA A 331 25.23 -0.25 6.61
CA ALA A 331 24.86 0.77 5.63
C ALA A 331 23.36 1.12 5.68
N MET A 332 22.48 0.12 5.84
CA MET A 332 21.04 0.37 6.02
C MET A 332 20.76 1.14 7.32
N HIS A 333 21.52 0.88 8.39
CA HIS A 333 21.45 1.66 9.62
C HIS A 333 21.84 3.12 9.40
N ARG A 334 22.83 3.40 8.55
CA ARG A 334 23.28 4.77 8.23
C ARG A 334 22.66 5.35 6.97
N LEU A 335 21.50 4.85 6.54
CA LEU A 335 20.88 5.16 5.24
C LEU A 335 20.81 6.67 4.92
N VAL A 336 20.43 7.51 5.88
CA VAL A 336 20.31 8.96 5.65
C VAL A 336 21.67 9.67 5.64
N ARG A 337 22.68 9.13 6.34
CA ARG A 337 24.04 9.69 6.36
C ARG A 337 24.88 9.25 5.16
N THR A 338 24.62 8.03 4.68
CA THR A 338 25.32 7.41 3.56
C THR A 338 24.29 6.70 2.67
N ARG A 339 23.93 7.30 1.53
CA ARG A 339 23.02 6.66 0.59
C ARG A 339 23.71 5.46 -0.07
N PRO A 340 23.11 4.25 -0.04
CA PRO A 340 23.67 3.08 -0.70
C PRO A 340 23.65 3.23 -2.23
N GLU A 341 24.57 2.52 -2.88
CA GLU A 341 24.86 2.57 -4.32
C GLU A 341 23.66 2.22 -5.24
N PRO A 342 23.62 2.77 -6.47
CA PRO A 342 24.59 3.73 -7.04
C PRO A 342 24.29 5.18 -6.62
N ALA A 343 25.36 5.96 -6.38
CA ALA A 343 25.23 7.39 -6.15
C ALA A 343 24.57 8.07 -7.36
N GLY A 344 23.55 8.91 -7.13
CA GLY A 344 22.87 9.62 -8.21
C GLY A 344 21.92 8.79 -9.06
N PHE A 345 21.68 7.51 -8.74
CA PHE A 345 20.66 6.70 -9.41
C PHE A 345 19.28 7.39 -9.36
N ARG A 346 18.62 7.47 -10.52
CA ARG A 346 17.26 8.00 -10.65
C ARG A 346 16.37 6.95 -11.34
N PRO A 347 15.20 6.62 -10.76
CA PRO A 347 14.25 5.71 -11.39
C PRO A 347 13.69 6.30 -12.69
N ASP A 348 13.63 5.50 -13.76
CA ASP A 348 12.93 5.85 -15.00
C ASP A 348 11.46 5.40 -14.92
N TRP A 349 10.58 6.28 -14.45
CA TRP A 349 9.16 5.96 -14.27
C TRP A 349 8.43 5.57 -15.56
N THR A 350 8.98 5.92 -16.74
CA THR A 350 8.39 5.53 -18.02
C THR A 350 8.61 4.03 -18.30
N ASP A 351 9.78 3.51 -17.91
CA ASP A 351 10.19 2.11 -18.03
C ASP A 351 10.08 1.31 -16.72
N ARG A 352 9.15 1.72 -15.84
CA ARG A 352 8.89 1.01 -14.58
C ARG A 352 8.42 -0.44 -14.80
N PRO A 353 8.69 -1.36 -13.85
CA PRO A 353 8.12 -2.71 -13.86
C PRO A 353 6.59 -2.68 -13.87
N ALA A 354 5.99 -3.81 -14.23
CA ALA A 354 4.54 -3.96 -14.09
C ALA A 354 4.14 -3.65 -12.63
N ALA A 355 2.88 -3.28 -12.38
CA ALA A 355 2.41 -3.12 -10.98
C ALA A 355 2.15 -4.49 -10.31
N TYR A 356 1.89 -5.52 -11.13
CA TYR A 356 1.56 -6.88 -10.70
C TYR A 356 2.30 -7.89 -11.59
N THR A 357 2.61 -9.08 -11.07
CA THR A 357 2.99 -10.21 -11.93
C THR A 357 1.72 -10.79 -12.54
N ALA A 358 1.82 -11.21 -13.81
CA ALA A 358 0.80 -11.94 -14.51
C ALA A 358 1.46 -13.00 -15.41
N TYR A 359 0.78 -14.13 -15.58
CA TYR A 359 1.15 -15.19 -16.52
C TYR A 359 0.01 -15.35 -17.52
N PRO A 360 -0.06 -14.53 -18.58
CA PRO A 360 -1.23 -14.49 -19.46
C PRO A 360 -1.52 -15.80 -20.18
N GLN A 361 -0.49 -16.63 -20.38
CA GLN A 361 -0.58 -17.94 -21.01
C GLN A 361 -0.95 -19.07 -20.04
N ALA A 362 -0.92 -18.82 -18.72
CA ALA A 362 -1.26 -19.82 -17.72
C ALA A 362 -2.78 -19.96 -17.58
N PRO A 363 -3.30 -21.19 -17.39
CA PRO A 363 -4.69 -21.40 -17.01
C PRO A 363 -5.04 -20.63 -15.73
N PHE A 364 -6.18 -19.93 -15.76
CA PHE A 364 -6.63 -19.08 -14.66
C PHE A 364 -7.81 -19.70 -13.90
N LEU A 365 -7.75 -19.66 -12.58
CA LEU A 365 -8.79 -20.13 -11.66
C LEU A 365 -9.21 -18.97 -10.74
N PRO A 366 -10.43 -18.41 -10.86
CA PRO A 366 -10.90 -17.38 -9.94
C PRO A 366 -11.04 -17.95 -8.53
N LEU A 367 -10.70 -17.15 -7.52
CA LEU A 367 -10.87 -17.54 -6.12
C LEU A 367 -12.24 -17.08 -5.57
N PRO A 368 -12.83 -17.83 -4.61
CA PRO A 368 -14.11 -17.48 -4.01
C PRO A 368 -13.99 -16.25 -3.11
N GLU A 369 -14.94 -15.32 -3.20
CA GLU A 369 -14.91 -14.05 -2.44
C GLU A 369 -15.61 -14.10 -1.06
N HIS A 370 -15.93 -15.28 -0.54
CA HIS A 370 -16.69 -15.43 0.70
C HIS A 370 -15.89 -14.97 1.92
N SER A 371 -16.49 -14.13 2.75
CA SER A 371 -15.96 -13.82 4.07
C SER A 371 -16.37 -14.94 5.04
N PRO A 372 -15.43 -15.60 5.73
CA PRO A 372 -15.76 -16.59 6.75
C PRO A 372 -16.53 -15.94 7.91
N SER A 373 -17.51 -16.67 8.45
CA SER A 373 -18.23 -16.32 9.68
C SER A 373 -17.42 -16.67 10.93
N GLY A 374 -17.77 -16.09 12.09
CA GLY A 374 -17.17 -16.48 13.37
C GLY A 374 -15.72 -16.02 13.58
N GLN A 375 -15.30 -14.96 12.89
CA GLN A 375 -13.95 -14.40 13.03
C GLN A 375 -13.70 -13.98 14.49
N ARG A 376 -12.59 -14.45 15.05
CA ARG A 376 -12.12 -14.01 16.36
C ARG A 376 -11.61 -12.56 16.27
N PRO A 377 -11.81 -11.75 17.32
CA PRO A 377 -11.28 -10.39 17.39
C PRO A 377 -9.76 -10.31 17.20
N PHE A 378 -9.27 -9.15 16.79
CA PHE A 378 -7.83 -8.89 16.74
C PHE A 378 -7.19 -9.05 18.14
N GLY A 379 -5.98 -9.63 18.20
CA GLY A 379 -5.30 -9.80 19.48
C GLY A 379 -5.73 -10.99 20.33
N THR A 380 -6.55 -11.92 19.81
CA THR A 380 -6.94 -13.17 20.51
C THR A 380 -5.83 -14.23 20.62
N GLY A 381 -4.59 -13.90 20.26
CA GLY A 381 -3.47 -14.85 20.24
C GLY A 381 -3.45 -15.72 18.97
N PRO A 382 -2.45 -16.62 18.82
CA PRO A 382 -2.28 -17.43 17.62
C PRO A 382 -3.41 -18.45 17.41
N GLY A 383 -3.60 -18.90 16.16
CA GLY A 383 -4.55 -19.96 15.82
C GLY A 383 -4.20 -21.32 16.45
N ALA A 384 -5.16 -22.24 16.44
CA ALA A 384 -4.98 -23.58 16.99
C ALA A 384 -4.10 -24.42 16.03
N GLU A 385 -3.22 -25.27 16.57
CA GLU A 385 -2.30 -26.11 15.76
C GLU A 385 -3.04 -27.17 14.94
N ASP A 386 -4.24 -27.56 15.38
CA ASP A 386 -5.12 -28.52 14.72
C ASP A 386 -6.06 -27.89 13.68
N GLY A 387 -6.03 -26.57 13.50
CA GLY A 387 -6.82 -25.89 12.47
C GLY A 387 -6.51 -26.42 11.07
N ARG A 388 -7.54 -26.53 10.23
CA ARG A 388 -7.45 -27.05 8.87
C ARG A 388 -7.94 -26.04 7.85
N TYR A 389 -7.18 -25.88 6.77
CA TYR A 389 -7.50 -24.94 5.70
C TYR A 389 -8.59 -25.49 4.77
N THR A 390 -9.42 -24.56 4.30
CA THR A 390 -10.36 -24.73 3.20
C THR A 390 -10.05 -23.71 2.11
N LEU A 391 -10.57 -23.90 0.90
CA LEU A 391 -10.36 -22.96 -0.21
C LEU A 391 -10.92 -21.55 0.10
N PRO A 392 -12.14 -21.41 0.68
CA PRO A 392 -12.63 -20.10 1.12
C PRO A 392 -11.73 -19.43 2.16
N ALA A 393 -11.20 -20.18 3.13
CA ALA A 393 -10.31 -19.63 4.14
C ALA A 393 -8.98 -19.12 3.53
N LEU A 394 -8.33 -19.94 2.70
CA LEU A 394 -7.11 -19.53 2.00
C LEU A 394 -7.36 -18.32 1.09
N SER A 395 -8.46 -18.34 0.33
CA SER A 395 -8.87 -17.23 -0.52
C SER A 395 -8.99 -15.92 0.28
N TRP A 396 -9.67 -15.97 1.41
CA TRP A 396 -9.87 -14.81 2.29
C TRP A 396 -8.53 -14.28 2.86
N LEU A 397 -7.64 -15.18 3.28
CA LEU A 397 -6.28 -14.83 3.71
C LEU A 397 -5.49 -14.12 2.60
N LEU A 398 -5.46 -14.67 1.39
CA LEU A 398 -4.76 -14.10 0.24
C LEU A 398 -5.33 -12.74 -0.15
N ARG A 399 -6.66 -12.59 -0.16
CA ARG A 399 -7.35 -11.34 -0.50
C ARG A 399 -6.99 -10.22 0.48
N LEU A 400 -7.17 -10.47 1.78
CA LEU A 400 -7.01 -9.43 2.78
C LEU A 400 -5.56 -9.12 3.12
N SER A 401 -4.63 -10.06 2.94
CA SER A 401 -3.21 -9.79 3.15
C SER A 401 -2.59 -9.06 1.94
N TYR A 402 -2.80 -9.56 0.73
CA TYR A 402 -2.01 -9.17 -0.44
C TYR A 402 -2.82 -8.98 -1.74
N GLY A 403 -4.13 -9.19 -1.71
CA GLY A 403 -5.04 -8.77 -2.78
C GLY A 403 -5.27 -7.26 -2.77
N LEU A 404 -5.85 -6.74 -3.84
CA LEU A 404 -6.20 -5.32 -3.94
C LEU A 404 -7.52 -5.04 -3.21
N LEU A 405 -7.51 -4.02 -2.35
CA LEU A 405 -8.63 -3.70 -1.45
C LEU A 405 -9.34 -2.39 -1.82
N SER A 406 -8.59 -1.40 -2.30
CA SER A 406 -9.12 -0.08 -2.69
C SER A 406 -8.12 0.69 -3.54
N ARG A 407 -8.62 1.68 -4.30
CA ARG A 407 -7.78 2.70 -4.93
C ARG A 407 -7.43 3.77 -3.91
N ARG A 408 -6.19 4.29 -3.96
CA ARG A 408 -5.77 5.41 -3.09
C ARG A 408 -6.11 6.73 -3.76
N LEU A 409 -7.24 7.33 -3.37
CA LEU A 409 -7.66 8.66 -3.85
C LEU A 409 -7.58 9.73 -2.76
N ARG A 410 -7.58 9.34 -1.48
CA ARG A 410 -7.34 10.24 -0.35
C ARG A 410 -6.14 11.17 -0.58
N ILE A 411 -6.35 12.45 -0.32
CA ILE A 411 -5.32 13.47 -0.38
C ILE A 411 -4.39 13.36 0.83
N ASP A 412 -3.09 13.38 0.58
CA ASP A 412 -2.05 13.37 1.61
C ASP A 412 -0.76 14.09 1.14
N SER A 413 0.29 14.10 1.96
CA SER A 413 1.52 14.85 1.64
C SER A 413 2.30 14.32 0.44
N ILE A 414 1.96 13.12 -0.05
CA ILE A 414 2.56 12.51 -1.24
C ILE A 414 1.63 12.67 -2.45
N ARG A 415 0.32 12.88 -2.21
CA ARG A 415 -0.74 12.88 -3.22
C ARG A 415 -1.62 14.11 -3.04
N SER A 416 -1.29 15.15 -3.80
CA SER A 416 -1.62 16.52 -3.44
C SER A 416 -2.35 17.32 -4.52
N ASP A 417 -2.01 17.13 -5.80
CA ASP A 417 -2.56 17.93 -6.92
C ASP A 417 -2.87 17.12 -8.18
N GLU A 418 -2.38 15.88 -8.27
CA GLU A 418 -2.68 15.01 -9.41
C GLU A 418 -4.00 14.28 -9.16
N LEU A 419 -5.00 14.61 -9.97
CA LEU A 419 -6.16 13.75 -10.14
C LEU A 419 -5.69 12.48 -10.84
N ASP A 420 -5.32 11.46 -10.06
CA ASP A 420 -4.89 10.20 -10.60
C ASP A 420 -5.85 9.73 -11.69
N GLU A 421 -5.33 9.59 -12.89
CA GLU A 421 -6.04 8.91 -13.95
C GLU A 421 -6.04 7.41 -13.68
N TYR A 422 -7.00 6.72 -14.28
CA TYR A 422 -7.10 5.28 -14.15
C TYR A 422 -5.80 4.52 -14.54
N PRO A 423 -5.08 4.87 -15.63
CA PRO A 423 -3.82 4.21 -15.99
C PRO A 423 -2.69 4.33 -14.96
N THR A 424 -2.72 5.35 -14.10
CA THR A 424 -1.71 5.62 -13.08
C THR A 424 -2.19 5.29 -11.68
N ALA A 425 -3.39 4.69 -11.54
CA ALA A 425 -4.01 4.39 -10.27
C ALA A 425 -3.12 3.57 -9.31
N ASP A 426 -2.97 4.08 -8.10
CA ASP A 426 -2.34 3.37 -6.99
C ASP A 426 -3.37 2.52 -6.22
N TRP A 427 -3.02 1.26 -5.94
CA TRP A 427 -3.91 0.32 -5.27
C TRP A 427 -3.35 -0.13 -3.91
N ARG A 428 -4.25 -0.26 -2.95
CA ARG A 428 -3.92 -0.61 -1.56
C ARG A 428 -4.07 -2.10 -1.31
N ARG A 429 -3.17 -2.62 -0.46
CA ARG A 429 -3.20 -4.00 0.05
C ARG A 429 -3.21 -3.99 1.59
N GLY A 430 -3.52 -5.13 2.19
CA GLY A 430 -3.58 -5.25 3.66
C GLY A 430 -2.22 -5.12 4.33
N ALA A 431 -1.19 -5.78 3.79
CA ALA A 431 0.19 -5.65 4.25
C ALA A 431 0.76 -4.26 3.92
N ILE A 432 1.55 -3.69 4.84
CA ILE A 432 2.40 -2.54 4.50
C ILE A 432 3.51 -2.97 3.53
N SER A 433 3.95 -2.04 2.69
CA SER A 433 5.08 -2.25 1.78
C SER A 433 5.83 -0.93 1.56
N GLY A 434 7.17 -1.00 1.54
CA GLY A 434 8.00 0.16 1.26
C GLY A 434 7.64 0.81 -0.08
N GLY A 435 7.21 2.08 -0.02
CA GLY A 435 6.79 2.84 -1.19
C GLY A 435 5.52 2.34 -1.89
N GLY A 436 4.81 1.36 -1.33
CA GLY A 436 3.65 0.75 -1.97
C GLY A 436 3.98 -0.05 -3.24
N LEU A 437 5.20 -0.58 -3.37
CA LEU A 437 5.65 -1.30 -4.56
C LEU A 437 5.30 -2.79 -4.57
N TYR A 438 5.04 -3.37 -3.38
CA TYR A 438 4.61 -4.76 -3.19
C TYR A 438 5.48 -5.77 -3.98
N PRO A 439 6.77 -5.91 -3.62
CA PRO A 439 7.76 -6.67 -4.39
C PRO A 439 7.66 -8.20 -4.24
N LEU A 440 6.81 -8.66 -3.32
CA LEU A 440 6.65 -10.08 -3.06
C LEU A 440 5.67 -10.72 -4.04
N GLU A 441 5.86 -12.00 -4.32
CA GLU A 441 4.88 -12.86 -4.99
C GLU A 441 4.47 -14.00 -4.05
N ILE A 442 3.25 -14.52 -4.23
CA ILE A 442 2.73 -15.64 -3.45
C ILE A 442 2.43 -16.78 -4.42
N TYR A 443 3.07 -17.92 -4.19
CA TYR A 443 2.76 -19.16 -4.90
C TYR A 443 2.12 -20.15 -3.94
N TRP A 444 1.08 -20.83 -4.40
CA TRP A 444 0.53 -22.01 -3.73
C TRP A 444 1.06 -23.26 -4.43
N ALA A 445 1.94 -23.98 -3.74
CA ALA A 445 2.33 -25.33 -4.08
C ALA A 445 1.26 -26.28 -3.54
N ALA A 446 0.43 -26.81 -4.43
CA ALA A 446 -0.68 -27.69 -4.09
C ALA A 446 -0.30 -29.15 -4.31
N GLY A 447 -0.39 -29.95 -3.25
CA GLY A 447 -0.31 -31.40 -3.29
C GLY A 447 -1.59 -32.04 -3.80
N ARG A 448 -1.64 -33.38 -3.76
CA ARG A 448 -2.80 -34.19 -4.22
C ARG A 448 -3.95 -34.22 -3.21
N ASP A 449 -3.70 -33.78 -1.99
CA ASP A 449 -4.58 -33.79 -0.81
C ASP A 449 -5.49 -32.56 -0.68
N GLY A 450 -5.58 -31.74 -1.73
CA GLY A 450 -6.28 -30.45 -1.69
C GLY A 450 -7.51 -30.36 -2.59
N PRO A 451 -8.13 -29.16 -2.65
CA PRO A 451 -9.37 -28.92 -3.37
C PRO A 451 -9.13 -28.62 -4.86
N VAL A 452 -7.86 -28.51 -5.28
CA VAL A 452 -7.44 -28.22 -6.64
C VAL A 452 -6.51 -29.33 -7.14
N ARG A 453 -6.35 -29.43 -8.45
CA ARG A 453 -5.36 -30.34 -9.04
C ARG A 453 -3.96 -30.00 -8.53
N PRO A 454 -3.07 -31.00 -8.32
CA PRO A 454 -1.70 -30.74 -7.86
C PRO A 454 -0.96 -29.81 -8.82
N GLY A 455 -0.05 -29.00 -8.31
CA GLY A 455 0.65 -28.03 -9.13
C GLY A 455 1.22 -26.85 -8.37
N VAL A 456 1.87 -25.96 -9.10
CA VAL A 456 2.30 -24.65 -8.61
C VAL A 456 1.39 -23.59 -9.19
N TYR A 457 0.78 -22.80 -8.32
CA TYR A 457 -0.15 -21.74 -8.68
C TYR A 457 0.39 -20.39 -8.22
N HIS A 458 0.49 -19.42 -9.11
CA HIS A 458 0.75 -18.03 -8.73
C HIS A 458 -0.56 -17.35 -8.32
N TYR A 459 -0.58 -16.66 -7.18
CA TYR A 459 -1.71 -15.81 -6.80
C TYR A 459 -1.64 -14.49 -7.55
N ALA A 460 -2.59 -14.24 -8.45
CA ALA A 460 -2.72 -12.99 -9.19
C ALA A 460 -3.48 -11.96 -8.33
N PRO A 461 -2.80 -11.03 -7.63
CA PRO A 461 -3.44 -10.18 -6.63
C PRO A 461 -4.46 -9.21 -7.23
N ALA A 462 -4.25 -8.78 -8.47
CA ALA A 462 -5.13 -7.84 -9.15
C ALA A 462 -6.41 -8.48 -9.69
N HIS A 463 -6.42 -9.80 -9.83
CA HIS A 463 -7.57 -10.57 -10.30
C HIS A 463 -8.28 -11.32 -9.18
N HIS A 464 -7.63 -11.46 -8.02
CA HIS A 464 -8.05 -12.35 -6.94
C HIS A 464 -8.33 -13.76 -7.49
N GLY A 465 -7.28 -14.39 -8.03
CA GLY A 465 -7.34 -15.72 -8.61
C GLY A 465 -5.97 -16.37 -8.67
N LEU A 466 -5.91 -17.57 -9.22
CA LEU A 466 -4.72 -18.40 -9.32
C LEU A 466 -4.36 -18.66 -10.78
N GLU A 467 -3.08 -18.55 -11.12
CA GLU A 467 -2.52 -18.89 -12.42
C GLU A 467 -1.70 -20.18 -12.28
N ARG A 468 -2.14 -21.28 -12.89
CA ARG A 468 -1.46 -22.58 -12.75
C ARG A 468 -0.22 -22.61 -13.64
N LEU A 469 0.95 -22.56 -13.02
CA LEU A 469 2.25 -22.50 -13.70
C LEU A 469 2.81 -23.89 -14.01
N SER A 470 2.48 -24.87 -13.17
CA SER A 470 2.94 -26.25 -13.32
C SER A 470 1.84 -27.21 -12.87
N ALA A 471 1.78 -28.37 -13.53
CA ALA A 471 0.90 -29.48 -13.15
C ALA A 471 1.62 -30.56 -12.31
N ALA A 472 2.93 -30.44 -12.10
CA ALA A 472 3.72 -31.37 -11.29
C ALA A 472 3.40 -31.20 -9.80
N ASP A 473 3.32 -32.32 -9.06
CA ASP A 473 3.15 -32.32 -7.61
C ASP A 473 4.47 -31.88 -6.94
N PRO A 474 4.53 -30.69 -6.32
CA PRO A 474 5.77 -30.15 -5.77
C PRO A 474 6.06 -30.66 -4.34
N SER A 475 5.12 -31.38 -3.72
CA SER A 475 5.06 -31.54 -2.27
C SER A 475 6.26 -32.30 -1.70
N ALA A 476 6.71 -33.38 -2.36
CA ALA A 476 7.84 -34.18 -1.90
C ALA A 476 9.16 -33.39 -1.94
N ARG A 477 9.41 -32.64 -3.01
CA ARG A 477 10.62 -31.82 -3.17
C ARG A 477 10.66 -30.68 -2.15
N ILE A 478 9.51 -30.05 -1.88
CA ILE A 478 9.40 -29.05 -0.82
C ILE A 478 9.71 -29.67 0.54
N ARG A 479 9.08 -30.80 0.91
CA ARG A 479 9.35 -31.47 2.19
C ARG A 479 10.84 -31.82 2.36
N ALA A 480 11.51 -32.27 1.30
CA ALA A 480 12.93 -32.59 1.34
C ALA A 480 13.84 -31.36 1.57
N ALA A 481 13.40 -30.16 1.14
CA ALA A 481 14.08 -28.89 1.36
C ALA A 481 13.84 -28.31 2.77
N LEU A 482 12.86 -28.84 3.50
CA LEU A 482 12.50 -28.42 4.84
C LEU A 482 13.14 -29.35 5.89
N ARG A 483 13.28 -28.84 7.11
CA ARG A 483 13.74 -29.62 8.28
C ARG A 483 12.78 -29.52 9.47
N TYR A 484 11.62 -28.92 9.27
CA TYR A 484 10.60 -28.81 10.30
C TYR A 484 9.75 -30.09 10.37
N PRO A 485 9.68 -30.82 11.51
CA PRO A 485 8.97 -32.10 11.61
C PRO A 485 7.50 -32.05 11.18
N GLY A 486 6.78 -30.97 11.51
CA GLY A 486 5.37 -30.81 11.14
C GLY A 486 5.11 -30.60 9.65
N SER A 487 6.14 -30.36 8.83
CA SER A 487 5.99 -30.23 7.37
C SER A 487 5.66 -31.55 6.67
N ALA A 488 5.90 -32.69 7.32
CA ALA A 488 5.54 -34.02 6.80
C ALA A 488 4.01 -34.23 6.76
N ALA A 489 3.25 -33.47 7.56
CA ALA A 489 1.80 -33.64 7.72
C ALA A 489 0.95 -32.91 6.66
N THR A 490 1.54 -32.27 5.65
CA THR A 490 0.80 -31.60 4.57
C THR A 490 1.49 -31.71 3.21
N GLY A 491 0.69 -31.77 2.14
CA GLY A 491 1.15 -31.59 0.77
C GLY A 491 1.09 -30.15 0.26
N HIS A 492 0.59 -29.20 1.05
CA HIS A 492 0.30 -27.83 0.63
C HIS A 492 1.19 -26.79 1.30
N PHE A 493 1.72 -25.86 0.49
CA PHE A 493 2.62 -24.81 0.97
C PHE A 493 2.35 -23.49 0.26
N LEU A 494 2.39 -22.37 0.98
CA LEU A 494 2.63 -21.06 0.36
C LEU A 494 4.13 -20.81 0.29
N LEU A 495 4.59 -20.36 -0.87
CA LEU A 495 5.96 -19.92 -1.11
C LEU A 495 5.92 -18.42 -1.37
N ILE A 496 6.60 -17.65 -0.52
CA ILE A 496 6.66 -16.19 -0.62
C ILE A 496 8.01 -15.83 -1.22
N SER A 497 8.01 -15.28 -2.44
CA SER A 497 9.24 -14.86 -3.12
C SER A 497 9.34 -13.34 -3.20
N HIS A 498 10.54 -12.85 -3.54
CA HIS A 498 10.81 -11.45 -3.87
C HIS A 498 11.30 -11.35 -5.31
N ARG A 499 10.55 -10.64 -6.16
CA ARG A 499 10.98 -10.30 -7.52
C ARG A 499 11.81 -9.02 -7.49
N PHE A 500 13.14 -9.13 -7.59
CA PHE A 500 14.08 -8.06 -7.23
C PHE A 500 13.81 -6.73 -7.95
N TRP A 501 13.51 -6.80 -9.24
CA TRP A 501 13.32 -5.60 -10.05
C TRP A 501 12.15 -4.72 -9.58
N ARG A 502 11.11 -5.29 -8.96
CA ARG A 502 9.89 -4.56 -8.57
C ARG A 502 10.18 -3.34 -7.71
N ASN A 503 11.07 -3.50 -6.73
CA ASN A 503 11.41 -2.42 -5.82
C ASN A 503 12.83 -1.88 -6.00
N ALA A 504 13.76 -2.66 -6.55
CA ALA A 504 15.09 -2.16 -6.90
C ALA A 504 15.02 -1.07 -7.98
N PHE A 505 14.00 -1.09 -8.84
CA PHE A 505 13.69 0.01 -9.76
C PHE A 505 13.67 1.39 -9.08
N LYS A 506 13.08 1.49 -7.88
CA LYS A 506 12.98 2.75 -7.12
C LYS A 506 14.09 2.90 -6.08
N TYR A 507 14.46 1.80 -5.43
CA TYR A 507 15.28 1.80 -4.22
C TYR A 507 16.68 1.22 -4.43
N ALA A 508 17.05 0.82 -5.64
CA ALA A 508 18.34 0.19 -5.92
C ALA A 508 18.65 -0.93 -4.90
N SER A 509 19.85 -0.92 -4.32
CA SER A 509 20.28 -1.92 -3.33
C SER A 509 19.48 -1.89 -2.02
N LEU A 510 18.85 -0.77 -1.65
CA LEU A 510 17.96 -0.68 -0.48
C LEU A 510 16.70 -1.55 -0.66
N GLY A 511 16.32 -1.84 -1.90
CA GLY A 511 15.15 -2.67 -2.21
C GLY A 511 15.18 -4.04 -1.50
N TYR A 512 16.36 -4.65 -1.32
CA TYR A 512 16.44 -5.94 -0.64
C TYR A 512 16.11 -5.87 0.85
N HIS A 513 16.65 -4.86 1.56
CA HIS A 513 16.27 -4.58 2.95
C HIS A 513 14.76 -4.37 3.10
N ILE A 514 14.18 -3.52 2.24
CA ILE A 514 12.74 -3.26 2.23
C ILE A 514 11.94 -4.55 1.98
N ALA A 515 12.33 -5.38 1.00
CA ALA A 515 11.59 -6.59 0.67
C ALA A 515 11.59 -7.62 1.81
N THR A 516 12.70 -7.73 2.55
CA THR A 516 12.76 -8.63 3.72
C THR A 516 11.91 -8.14 4.89
N LEU A 517 11.77 -6.82 5.07
CA LEU A 517 10.78 -6.22 5.99
C LEU A 517 9.34 -6.47 5.51
N ASP A 518 9.08 -6.26 4.21
CA ASP A 518 7.76 -6.49 3.60
C ASP A 518 7.34 -7.96 3.74
N ALA A 519 8.26 -8.91 3.65
CA ALA A 519 7.99 -10.33 3.87
C ALA A 519 7.48 -10.57 5.29
N GLY A 520 8.11 -9.95 6.29
CA GLY A 520 7.63 -9.92 7.66
C GLY A 520 6.24 -9.35 7.80
N ALA A 521 5.95 -8.23 7.15
CA ALA A 521 4.63 -7.59 7.18
C ALA A 521 3.52 -8.44 6.55
N LEU A 522 3.82 -9.12 5.44
CA LEU A 522 2.90 -10.07 4.81
C LEU A 522 2.63 -11.27 5.73
N LEU A 523 3.67 -11.91 6.26
CA LEU A 523 3.54 -13.04 7.18
C LEU A 523 2.85 -12.65 8.49
N GLY A 524 3.07 -11.41 8.97
CA GLY A 524 2.31 -10.80 10.06
C GLY A 524 0.82 -10.73 9.78
N SER A 525 0.45 -10.22 8.60
CA SER A 525 -0.95 -10.15 8.17
C SER A 525 -1.60 -11.53 8.05
N LEU A 526 -0.91 -12.48 7.41
CA LEU A 526 -1.36 -13.87 7.32
C LEU A 526 -1.56 -14.48 8.70
N GLY A 527 -0.62 -14.27 9.62
CA GLY A 527 -0.72 -14.77 11.00
C GLY A 527 -1.94 -14.24 11.75
N GLN A 528 -2.25 -12.95 11.62
CA GLN A 528 -3.44 -12.36 12.25
C GLN A 528 -4.75 -12.85 11.60
N LEU A 529 -4.77 -13.02 10.28
CA LEU A 529 -5.91 -13.58 9.56
C LEU A 529 -6.13 -15.06 9.92
N GLY A 530 -5.06 -15.85 10.01
CA GLY A 530 -5.11 -17.24 10.44
C GLY A 530 -5.63 -17.36 11.88
N ALA A 531 -5.09 -16.56 12.81
CA ALA A 531 -5.56 -16.48 14.18
C ALA A 531 -7.07 -16.17 14.29
N ALA A 532 -7.56 -15.24 13.46
CA ALA A 532 -8.99 -14.90 13.41
C ALA A 532 -9.87 -16.09 13.00
N LEU A 533 -9.35 -17.04 12.23
CA LEU A 533 -10.05 -18.26 11.82
C LEU A 533 -9.65 -19.50 12.65
N GLY A 534 -8.79 -19.35 13.66
CA GLY A 534 -8.22 -20.48 14.41
C GLY A 534 -7.26 -21.35 13.59
N LEU A 535 -6.74 -20.86 12.47
CA LEU A 535 -5.82 -21.59 11.59
C LEU A 535 -4.35 -21.36 11.97
N PRO A 536 -3.50 -22.40 11.87
CA PRO A 536 -2.07 -22.25 12.11
C PRO A 536 -1.41 -21.55 10.91
N VAL A 537 -0.55 -20.57 11.19
CA VAL A 537 0.31 -19.91 10.19
C VAL A 537 1.74 -19.99 10.70
N ARG A 538 2.43 -21.06 10.29
CA ARG A 538 3.83 -21.29 10.66
C ARG A 538 4.75 -20.74 9.59
N ARG A 539 5.75 -19.97 10.02
CA ARG A 539 6.68 -19.27 9.14
C ARG A 539 7.98 -20.04 9.09
N LEU A 540 8.22 -20.76 8.01
CA LEU A 540 9.48 -21.45 7.79
C LEU A 540 10.40 -20.51 7.03
N LEU A 541 11.43 -20.02 7.71
CA LEU A 541 12.44 -19.13 7.15
C LEU A 541 13.79 -19.84 6.95
N TRP A 542 13.87 -21.12 7.36
CA TRP A 542 15.02 -21.99 7.22
C TRP A 542 14.72 -23.17 6.28
N PHE A 543 15.21 -23.07 5.04
CA PHE A 543 14.96 -24.06 3.99
C PHE A 543 16.09 -24.03 2.96
N ASP A 544 16.24 -25.09 2.16
CA ASP A 544 17.13 -25.09 1.00
C ASP A 544 16.54 -24.18 -0.10
N ASP A 545 17.11 -22.98 -0.27
CA ASP A 545 16.62 -21.99 -1.22
C ASP A 545 16.64 -22.56 -2.66
N ARG A 546 17.70 -23.26 -3.06
CA ARG A 546 17.85 -23.77 -4.43
C ARG A 546 16.83 -24.85 -4.76
N MET A 547 16.53 -25.73 -3.81
CA MET A 547 15.51 -26.76 -4.00
C MET A 547 14.11 -26.16 -4.17
N ILE A 548 13.75 -25.16 -3.37
CA ILE A 548 12.46 -24.47 -3.45
C ILE A 548 12.37 -23.60 -4.71
N GLU A 549 13.43 -22.88 -5.07
CA GLU A 549 13.48 -22.06 -6.29
C GLU A 549 13.38 -22.92 -7.55
N ALA A 550 13.97 -24.13 -7.54
CA ALA A 550 13.81 -25.10 -8.62
C ALA A 550 12.35 -25.57 -8.76
N VAL A 551 11.58 -25.69 -7.68
CA VAL A 551 10.14 -26.00 -7.74
C VAL A 551 9.37 -24.91 -8.48
N LEU A 552 9.75 -23.65 -8.28
CA LEU A 552 9.13 -22.50 -8.95
C LEU A 552 9.64 -22.26 -10.38
N GLY A 553 10.80 -22.82 -10.74
CA GLY A 553 11.47 -22.52 -12.00
C GLY A 553 11.84 -21.04 -12.13
N VAL A 554 12.39 -20.45 -11.06
CA VAL A 554 12.85 -19.04 -11.04
C VAL A 554 14.37 -18.95 -11.22
N ASP A 555 14.85 -17.87 -11.84
CA ASP A 555 16.27 -17.49 -11.80
C ASP A 555 16.57 -16.85 -10.43
N PRO A 556 17.46 -17.43 -9.59
CA PRO A 556 17.82 -16.86 -8.29
C PRO A 556 18.45 -15.46 -8.35
N ALA A 557 18.86 -15.00 -9.55
CA ALA A 557 19.31 -13.64 -9.77
C ALA A 557 18.17 -12.63 -10.04
N GLU A 558 16.94 -13.09 -10.29
CA GLU A 558 15.77 -12.27 -10.61
C GLU A 558 14.65 -12.38 -9.57
N GLU A 559 14.51 -13.55 -8.97
CA GLU A 559 13.48 -13.84 -7.99
C GLU A 559 14.00 -14.87 -6.97
N GLY A 560 13.89 -14.56 -5.67
CA GLY A 560 14.37 -15.43 -4.60
C GLY A 560 13.29 -15.71 -3.55
N VAL A 561 13.26 -16.92 -2.99
CA VAL A 561 12.24 -17.31 -2.00
C VAL A 561 12.65 -16.87 -0.59
N LEU A 562 11.73 -16.21 0.11
CA LEU A 562 11.97 -15.64 1.44
C LEU A 562 11.31 -16.43 2.57
N ALA A 563 10.16 -17.09 2.31
CA ALA A 563 9.45 -17.85 3.32
C ALA A 563 8.63 -19.01 2.72
N VAL A 564 8.45 -20.06 3.52
CA VAL A 564 7.53 -21.18 3.25
C VAL A 564 6.51 -21.26 4.38
N VAL A 565 5.22 -21.41 4.04
CA VAL A 565 4.13 -21.56 5.02
C VAL A 565 3.38 -22.86 4.74
N PRO A 566 3.53 -23.90 5.58
CA PRO A 566 2.75 -25.13 5.46
C PRO A 566 1.26 -24.87 5.72
N LEU A 567 0.41 -25.51 4.92
CA LEU A 567 -1.05 -25.39 5.00
C LEU A 567 -1.69 -26.76 5.31
N PRO A 568 -1.94 -27.13 6.57
CA PRO A 568 -2.65 -28.39 6.87
C PRO A 568 -4.08 -28.34 6.33
N TRP A 569 -4.48 -29.28 5.48
CA TRP A 569 -5.77 -29.28 4.78
C TRP A 569 -6.81 -30.20 5.44
N GLU A 570 -8.11 -29.90 5.32
CA GLU A 570 -9.20 -30.64 6.01
C GLU A 570 -9.33 -32.11 5.60
N HIS A 571 -8.76 -32.50 4.45
CA HIS A 571 -8.81 -33.86 3.92
C HIS A 571 -7.43 -34.32 3.43
N ALA A 572 -6.54 -34.69 4.35
CA ALA A 572 -5.24 -35.24 3.99
C ALA A 572 -5.30 -36.78 3.88
N PRO A 573 -5.38 -37.39 2.67
CA PRO A 573 -4.98 -38.79 2.50
C PRO A 573 -3.51 -38.96 2.88
N PRO A 574 -3.08 -40.19 3.28
CA PRO A 574 -1.69 -40.45 3.64
C PRO A 574 -0.75 -40.03 2.49
N PRO A 575 0.41 -39.43 2.82
CA PRO A 575 1.33 -38.94 1.80
C PRO A 575 1.76 -40.09 0.88
N LEU A 576 1.54 -39.90 -0.43
CA LEU A 576 2.03 -40.83 -1.44
C LEU A 576 3.57 -40.77 -1.52
N ALA A 577 4.17 -41.88 -1.94
CA ALA A 577 5.61 -41.95 -2.17
C ALA A 577 6.09 -40.84 -3.13
N PRO A 578 7.27 -40.25 -2.90
CA PRO A 578 7.83 -39.22 -3.77
C PRO A 578 7.84 -39.68 -5.23
N GLN A 579 7.33 -38.86 -6.14
CA GLN A 579 7.63 -38.99 -7.56
C GLN A 579 8.67 -37.94 -7.92
N ASP A 580 9.82 -38.38 -8.44
CA ASP A 580 10.88 -37.49 -8.92
C ASP A 580 10.48 -36.99 -10.31
N THR A 581 9.52 -36.07 -10.35
CA THR A 581 9.13 -35.39 -11.59
C THR A 581 9.87 -34.06 -11.66
N PRO A 582 10.68 -33.80 -12.69
CA PRO A 582 11.32 -32.50 -12.84
C PRO A 582 10.27 -31.39 -12.95
N PRO A 583 10.55 -30.18 -12.45
CA PRO A 583 9.61 -29.06 -12.52
C PRO A 583 9.21 -28.82 -13.99
N ALA A 584 7.90 -28.76 -14.24
CA ALA A 584 7.38 -28.51 -15.58
C ALA A 584 7.64 -27.05 -16.01
N ILE A 585 7.71 -26.84 -17.33
CA ILE A 585 7.94 -25.56 -17.99
C ILE A 585 6.96 -24.50 -17.46
N ARG A 586 7.50 -23.45 -16.82
CA ARG A 586 6.74 -22.27 -16.40
C ARG A 586 6.56 -21.34 -17.60
N PRO A 587 5.32 -20.88 -17.91
CA PRO A 587 5.15 -19.83 -18.90
C PRO A 587 5.87 -18.56 -18.42
N PRO A 588 6.45 -17.76 -19.32
CA PRO A 588 7.17 -16.55 -18.92
C PRO A 588 6.21 -15.54 -18.27
N ALA A 589 6.66 -14.93 -17.17
CA ALA A 589 5.94 -13.83 -16.56
C ALA A 589 5.91 -12.61 -17.51
N TYR A 590 4.81 -11.88 -17.53
CA TYR A 590 4.77 -10.58 -18.19
C TYR A 590 5.68 -9.59 -17.44
N GLU A 591 6.65 -9.01 -18.16
CA GLU A 591 7.47 -7.88 -17.68
C GLU A 591 7.07 -6.62 -18.45
N ARG A 592 6.83 -5.49 -17.76
CA ARG A 592 6.49 -4.21 -18.43
C ARG A 592 7.73 -3.55 -19.02
N SER A 593 8.83 -3.61 -18.30
CA SER A 593 10.07 -2.89 -18.55
C SER A 593 10.76 -3.41 -19.82
N ARG A 594 11.31 -2.49 -20.60
CA ARG A 594 12.23 -2.76 -21.70
C ARG A 594 13.62 -3.06 -21.17
N THR A 595 14.04 -2.37 -20.10
CA THR A 595 15.33 -2.55 -19.44
C THR A 595 15.13 -2.99 -18.00
N VAL A 596 15.74 -4.11 -17.62
CA VAL A 596 15.81 -4.56 -16.23
C VAL A 596 17.22 -4.31 -15.70
N LEU A 597 17.32 -3.54 -14.62
CA LEU A 597 18.60 -3.29 -13.95
C LEU A 597 18.81 -4.25 -12.79
N ARG A 598 20.00 -4.86 -12.72
CA ARG A 598 20.45 -5.67 -11.58
C ARG A 598 21.46 -4.89 -10.75
N PHE A 599 21.27 -4.87 -9.42
CA PHE A 599 22.13 -4.18 -8.48
C PHE A 599 22.99 -5.20 -7.72
N ALA A 600 24.31 -5.10 -7.89
CA ALA A 600 25.23 -6.15 -7.47
C ALA A 600 25.24 -6.41 -5.96
N TRP A 601 25.24 -5.35 -5.13
CA TRP A 601 25.32 -5.51 -3.68
C TRP A 601 24.13 -6.26 -3.09
N ALA A 602 22.91 -5.89 -3.49
CA ALA A 602 21.69 -6.60 -3.10
C ALA A 602 21.70 -8.07 -3.57
N ALA A 603 22.14 -8.33 -4.80
CA ALA A 603 22.24 -9.69 -5.34
C ALA A 603 23.28 -10.54 -4.59
N GLN A 604 24.43 -9.97 -4.24
CA GLN A 604 25.47 -10.64 -3.44
C GLN A 604 24.98 -10.94 -2.02
N VAL A 605 24.32 -9.99 -1.37
CA VAL A 605 23.71 -10.18 -0.04
C VAL A 605 22.63 -11.25 -0.11
N HIS A 606 21.76 -11.23 -1.12
CA HIS A 606 20.77 -12.29 -1.33
C HIS A 606 21.42 -13.67 -1.40
N ARG A 607 22.42 -13.84 -2.28
CA ARG A 607 23.16 -15.10 -2.45
C ARG A 607 23.85 -15.55 -1.15
N ALA A 608 24.46 -14.63 -0.42
CA ALA A 608 25.11 -14.91 0.85
C ALA A 608 24.14 -15.43 1.93
N THR A 609 22.85 -15.10 1.81
CA THR A 609 21.78 -15.52 2.73
C THR A 609 21.04 -16.78 2.30
N MET A 610 21.42 -17.40 1.17
CA MET A 610 20.85 -18.68 0.73
C MET A 610 21.47 -19.85 1.50
N LEU A 611 20.67 -20.89 1.73
CA LEU A 611 21.07 -22.10 2.44
C LEU A 611 21.02 -23.31 1.52
N GLY A 612 21.91 -24.27 1.75
CA GLY A 612 21.88 -25.62 1.16
C GLY A 612 21.48 -26.70 2.17
N VAL A 613 20.88 -26.30 3.30
CA VAL A 613 20.39 -27.09 4.48
C VAL A 613 21.46 -27.95 5.22
N ALA A 614 21.60 -28.09 6.55
CA ALA A 614 20.79 -27.90 7.78
C ALA A 614 21.44 -26.89 8.77
N PRO A 615 20.74 -26.29 9.75
CA PRO A 615 20.27 -26.93 10.99
C PRO A 615 18.77 -26.73 11.23
N PRO A 616 18.11 -27.76 11.77
CA PRO A 616 17.74 -27.76 13.18
C PRO A 616 17.95 -29.14 13.84
N SER A 617 18.61 -29.17 15.00
CA SER A 617 18.45 -30.24 15.99
C SER A 617 18.25 -29.59 17.36
N ASP A 618 16.99 -29.59 17.79
CA ASP A 618 16.47 -29.41 19.16
C ASP A 618 17.18 -28.41 20.07
N GLN A 619 17.08 -27.11 19.76
CA GLN A 619 16.77 -25.99 20.67
C GLN A 619 17.12 -24.66 19.98
N GLY A 620 16.20 -23.70 20.07
CA GLY A 620 16.42 -22.35 19.53
C GLY A 620 17.61 -21.67 20.20
N VAL A 621 18.39 -20.89 19.44
CA VAL A 621 19.42 -20.05 20.03
C VAL A 621 18.72 -19.01 20.90
N GLU A 622 18.98 -19.03 22.21
CA GLU A 622 18.44 -18.00 23.09
C GLU A 622 18.92 -16.63 22.62
N PRO A 623 18.01 -15.65 22.46
CA PRO A 623 18.40 -14.30 22.12
C PRO A 623 19.34 -13.78 23.23
N PRO A 624 20.47 -13.14 22.88
CA PRO A 624 21.32 -12.56 23.90
C PRO A 624 20.54 -11.47 24.63
N ALA A 625 20.68 -11.41 25.96
CA ALA A 625 20.01 -10.43 26.79
C ALA A 625 20.15 -9.03 26.18
N MET A 626 19.00 -8.41 25.86
CA MET A 626 18.94 -7.01 25.46
C MET A 626 19.40 -6.14 26.63
N ILE A 627 19.85 -4.90 26.38
CA ILE A 627 20.32 -4.01 27.46
C ILE A 627 19.24 -3.92 28.53
N GLY A 628 19.59 -4.26 29.78
CA GLY A 628 18.69 -4.13 30.92
C GLY A 628 18.17 -2.70 31.06
N THR A 629 16.92 -2.58 31.50
CA THR A 629 16.36 -1.31 31.94
C THR A 629 17.14 -0.86 33.18
N ALA A 630 17.92 0.23 33.04
CA ALA A 630 18.74 0.73 34.14
C ALA A 630 17.85 1.13 35.33
N ALA A 631 18.42 1.09 36.54
CA ALA A 631 17.80 1.30 37.85
C ALA A 631 17.26 2.73 38.12
N GLY A 632 16.52 3.32 37.18
CA GLY A 632 15.70 4.52 37.39
C GLY A 632 14.25 4.13 37.67
N ALA A 633 13.49 5.01 38.34
CA ALA A 633 12.06 4.83 38.54
C ALA A 633 11.35 4.72 37.18
N GLY A 634 10.88 3.53 36.83
CA GLY A 634 10.11 3.29 35.61
C GLY A 634 8.72 3.93 35.71
N ILE A 635 8.17 4.32 34.56
CA ILE A 635 6.83 4.88 34.45
C ILE A 635 5.88 3.76 34.00
N ALA A 636 5.01 3.30 34.90
CA ALA A 636 4.02 2.28 34.57
C ALA A 636 2.97 2.83 33.60
N LEU A 637 2.65 2.07 32.55
CA LEU A 637 1.57 2.44 31.63
C LEU A 637 0.23 1.93 32.18
N PRO A 638 -0.81 2.78 32.21
CA PRO A 638 -2.11 2.39 32.72
C PRO A 638 -2.70 1.24 31.90
N GLU A 639 -3.58 0.47 32.54
CA GLU A 639 -4.38 -0.51 31.80
C GLU A 639 -5.31 0.21 30.80
N PRO A 640 -5.55 -0.37 29.63
CA PRO A 640 -6.42 0.25 28.63
C PRO A 640 -7.86 0.39 29.15
N ALA A 641 -8.48 1.55 28.92
CA ALA A 641 -9.90 1.76 29.19
C ALA A 641 -10.75 0.99 28.16
N GLY A 642 -11.08 -0.28 28.43
CA GLY A 642 -11.96 -1.12 27.60
C GLY A 642 -11.23 -2.00 26.56
N PRO A 643 -11.97 -2.82 25.77
CA PRO A 643 -11.37 -3.75 24.83
C PRO A 643 -11.08 -3.08 23.46
N TRP A 644 -9.89 -2.49 23.33
CA TRP A 644 -9.39 -1.89 22.08
C TRP A 644 -9.17 -2.91 20.95
N SER A 645 -9.32 -4.21 21.25
CA SER A 645 -9.03 -5.33 20.35
C SER A 645 -10.28 -6.10 19.91
N ALA A 646 -11.50 -5.60 20.20
CA ALA A 646 -12.75 -6.30 19.91
C ALA A 646 -13.09 -6.40 18.40
N GLN A 647 -12.40 -5.64 17.55
CA GLN A 647 -12.70 -5.59 16.11
C GLN A 647 -12.09 -6.80 15.37
N PRO A 648 -12.83 -7.43 14.45
CA PRO A 648 -12.31 -8.51 13.63
C PRO A 648 -11.26 -7.98 12.64
N VAL A 649 -10.17 -8.73 12.46
CA VAL A 649 -9.08 -8.34 11.54
C VAL A 649 -9.57 -8.16 10.09
N GLY A 650 -10.65 -8.87 9.72
CA GLY A 650 -11.32 -8.76 8.43
C GLY A 650 -11.82 -7.36 8.09
N GLU A 651 -12.15 -6.57 9.11
CA GLU A 651 -12.59 -5.19 8.97
C GLU A 651 -11.45 -4.20 9.17
N LEU A 652 -10.48 -4.54 10.02
CA LEU A 652 -9.32 -3.69 10.33
C LEU A 652 -8.36 -3.55 9.16
N LEU A 653 -7.99 -4.65 8.48
CA LEU A 653 -7.01 -4.63 7.38
C LEU A 653 -7.43 -3.70 6.23
N PRO A 654 -8.70 -3.70 5.76
CA PRO A 654 -9.17 -2.75 4.76
C PRO A 654 -9.15 -1.29 5.21
N ARG A 655 -9.33 -1.02 6.51
CA ARG A 655 -9.35 0.35 7.09
C ARG A 655 -7.96 0.88 7.41
N ARG A 656 -7.01 -0.01 7.75
CA ARG A 656 -5.63 0.30 8.08
C ARG A 656 -4.98 1.09 6.96
N ARG A 657 -4.43 2.26 7.27
CA ARG A 657 -3.76 3.17 6.34
C ARG A 657 -2.46 3.71 6.91
N SER A 658 -1.58 4.16 6.01
CA SER A 658 -0.41 4.92 6.37
C SER A 658 -0.75 6.41 6.36
N SER A 659 -0.32 7.14 7.37
CA SER A 659 -0.77 8.53 7.59
C SER A 659 -0.16 9.58 6.68
N PHE A 660 1.02 9.37 6.09
CA PHE A 660 1.66 10.27 5.10
C PHE A 660 1.46 11.78 5.39
N GLY A 661 2.04 12.25 6.50
CA GLY A 661 2.02 13.67 6.89
C GLY A 661 0.70 14.20 7.43
N GLN A 662 -0.31 13.35 7.63
CA GLN A 662 -1.64 13.77 8.12
C GLN A 662 -1.74 13.97 9.64
N PHE A 663 -0.64 13.94 10.40
CA PHE A 663 -0.71 14.16 11.85
C PHE A 663 -1.12 15.59 12.21
N ALA A 664 -1.83 15.73 13.33
CA ALA A 664 -2.39 17.01 13.80
C ALA A 664 -1.67 17.59 15.03
N GLY A 665 -0.67 16.89 15.59
CA GLY A 665 -0.02 17.31 16.83
C GLY A 665 -0.89 17.21 18.09
N THR A 666 -2.03 16.51 18.00
CA THR A 666 -2.92 16.23 19.13
C THR A 666 -2.23 15.28 20.11
N ALA A 667 -2.37 15.55 21.40
CA ALA A 667 -1.79 14.70 22.43
C ALA A 667 -2.49 13.33 22.46
N LEU A 668 -1.68 12.27 22.54
CA LEU A 668 -2.14 10.89 22.76
C LEU A 668 -2.29 10.65 24.27
N GLY A 669 -3.33 9.93 24.69
CA GLY A 669 -3.46 9.46 26.06
C GLY A 669 -2.40 8.41 26.43
N MET A 670 -1.99 8.34 27.70
CA MET A 670 -1.09 7.28 28.17
C MET A 670 -1.72 5.88 28.07
N ASP A 671 -3.04 5.78 28.24
CA ASP A 671 -3.83 4.56 28.02
C ASP A 671 -3.80 4.11 26.56
N GLN A 672 -3.88 5.04 25.61
CA GLN A 672 -3.77 4.75 24.18
C GLN A 672 -2.37 4.25 23.81
N LEU A 673 -1.31 4.90 24.33
CA LEU A 673 0.08 4.45 24.14
C LEU A 673 0.30 3.06 24.76
N GLY A 674 -0.22 2.84 25.97
CA GLY A 674 -0.16 1.55 26.65
C GLY A 674 -0.86 0.45 25.88
N ALA A 675 -2.09 0.71 25.41
CA ALA A 675 -2.86 -0.20 24.56
C ALA A 675 -2.10 -0.56 23.28
N LEU A 676 -1.54 0.44 22.60
CA LEU A 676 -0.75 0.25 21.39
C LEU A 676 0.44 -0.68 21.63
N LEU A 677 1.29 -0.40 22.63
CA LEU A 677 2.48 -1.20 22.92
C LEU A 677 2.16 -2.64 23.35
N ARG A 678 1.10 -2.82 24.14
CA ARG A 678 0.60 -4.15 24.56
C ARG A 678 0.06 -4.94 23.39
N LEU A 679 -0.74 -4.32 22.51
CA LEU A 679 -1.26 -4.96 21.30
C LEU A 679 -0.13 -5.38 20.38
N ILE A 680 0.86 -4.50 20.13
CA ILE A 680 2.03 -4.84 19.32
C ILE A 680 2.79 -6.02 19.90
N THR A 681 3.02 -6.02 21.22
CA THR A 681 3.73 -7.12 21.88
C THR A 681 2.96 -8.43 21.75
N ARG A 682 1.64 -8.41 21.96
CA ARG A 682 0.77 -9.59 21.88
C ARG A 682 0.64 -10.14 20.45
N THR A 683 0.63 -9.27 19.45
CA THR A 683 0.33 -9.63 18.04
C THR A 683 1.55 -9.66 17.13
N GLY A 684 2.69 -9.16 17.59
CA GLY A 684 3.97 -9.19 16.89
C GLY A 684 4.73 -10.52 17.04
N GLY A 685 4.31 -11.40 17.95
CA GLY A 685 4.85 -12.76 18.09
C GLY A 685 4.42 -13.69 16.95
N TYR A 686 5.19 -14.76 16.71
CA TYR A 686 4.88 -15.74 15.66
C TYR A 686 5.42 -17.12 15.97
N ARG A 687 4.94 -18.11 15.22
CA ARG A 687 5.44 -19.50 15.23
C ARG A 687 6.27 -19.76 13.97
N GLY A 688 7.41 -20.42 14.13
CA GLY A 688 8.33 -20.69 13.03
C GLY A 688 9.28 -21.84 13.31
N ASP A 689 10.27 -22.01 12.45
CA ASP A 689 11.37 -22.99 12.58
C ASP A 689 12.59 -22.43 13.32
N THR A 690 12.73 -21.09 13.39
CA THR A 690 13.84 -20.41 14.08
C THR A 690 13.44 -19.79 15.42
N VAL A 691 12.27 -20.15 15.95
CA VAL A 691 11.70 -19.59 17.18
C VAL A 691 10.94 -20.68 17.94
N ALA A 692 11.13 -20.78 19.25
CA ALA A 692 10.30 -21.62 20.12
C ALA A 692 8.81 -21.21 20.05
N ASP A 693 7.89 -22.18 20.09
CA ASP A 693 6.47 -21.96 19.82
C ASP A 693 5.84 -20.88 20.72
N GLY A 694 5.25 -19.85 20.09
CA GLY A 694 4.34 -18.92 20.74
C GLY A 694 4.97 -17.79 21.56
N VAL A 695 6.28 -17.59 21.51
CA VAL A 695 6.98 -16.52 22.24
C VAL A 695 7.47 -15.45 21.27
N ARG A 696 7.37 -14.16 21.64
CA ARG A 696 8.12 -13.11 20.92
C ARG A 696 9.60 -13.40 21.14
N THR A 697 10.31 -13.63 20.04
CA THR A 697 11.65 -14.25 19.99
C THR A 697 12.76 -13.59 20.83
N GLY A 698 12.51 -12.41 21.40
CA GLY A 698 13.47 -11.57 22.11
C GLY A 698 14.47 -10.84 21.20
N TRP A 699 14.47 -11.08 19.87
CA TRP A 699 15.42 -10.45 18.94
C TRP A 699 15.10 -8.99 18.62
N THR A 700 13.85 -8.57 18.85
CA THR A 700 13.41 -7.18 18.66
C THR A 700 12.89 -6.55 19.94
N ARG A 701 13.08 -5.24 20.08
CA ARG A 701 12.55 -4.44 21.19
C ARG A 701 11.77 -3.23 20.67
N LEU A 702 10.88 -2.71 21.51
CA LEU A 702 10.18 -1.46 21.27
C LEU A 702 10.77 -0.38 22.17
N SER A 703 11.01 0.79 21.61
CA SER A 703 11.29 2.02 22.35
C SER A 703 10.38 3.13 21.85
N VAL A 704 10.21 4.19 22.64
CA VAL A 704 9.30 5.29 22.37
C VAL A 704 10.09 6.60 22.44
N LEU A 705 10.08 7.38 21.36
CA LEU A 705 10.43 8.79 21.42
C LEU A 705 9.13 9.56 21.62
N ALA A 706 8.82 9.94 22.85
CA ALA A 706 7.57 10.59 23.22
C ALA A 706 7.65 12.10 22.96
N ASN A 707 6.60 12.68 22.40
CA ASN A 707 6.52 14.11 22.08
C ASN A 707 5.23 14.73 22.65
N HIS A 708 4.06 14.39 22.09
CA HIS A 708 2.75 14.82 22.58
C HIS A 708 2.00 13.64 23.20
N VAL A 709 2.45 13.18 24.37
CA VAL A 709 1.77 12.15 25.15
C VAL A 709 1.36 12.73 26.49
N ALA A 710 0.05 12.81 26.75
CA ALA A 710 -0.48 13.46 27.95
C ALA A 710 -0.03 12.71 29.21
N GLY A 711 0.65 13.41 30.13
CA GLY A 711 1.16 12.81 31.38
C GLY A 711 2.53 12.14 31.27
N LEU A 712 3.13 12.08 30.07
CA LEU A 712 4.49 11.55 29.87
C LEU A 712 5.42 12.67 29.39
N PRO A 713 6.52 12.99 30.11
CA PRO A 713 7.47 13.99 29.65
C PRO A 713 8.04 13.65 28.27
N ALA A 714 8.26 14.66 27.42
CA ALA A 714 8.86 14.43 26.11
C ALA A 714 10.31 13.92 26.26
N GLY A 715 10.69 12.89 25.51
CA GLY A 715 11.98 12.22 25.66
C GLY A 715 12.03 10.81 25.08
N GLY A 716 13.19 10.17 25.19
CA GLY A 716 13.38 8.77 24.80
C GLY A 716 13.06 7.81 25.94
N TYR A 717 12.38 6.72 25.63
CA TYR A 717 11.97 5.70 26.59
C TYR A 717 12.16 4.29 26.04
N ARG A 718 12.61 3.39 26.90
CA ARG A 718 12.75 1.97 26.64
C ARG A 718 11.53 1.25 27.22
N TYR A 719 10.79 0.51 26.39
CA TYR A 719 9.60 -0.23 26.84
C TYR A 719 9.97 -1.62 27.35
N GLU A 720 9.47 -1.95 28.53
CA GLU A 720 9.56 -3.26 29.20
C GLU A 720 8.19 -3.96 29.12
N PRO A 721 8.00 -4.94 28.21
CA PRO A 721 6.69 -5.53 27.99
C PRO A 721 6.08 -6.30 29.16
N PRO A 722 6.81 -7.13 29.94
CA PRO A 722 6.24 -7.91 31.04
C PRO A 722 5.57 -7.06 32.11
N THR A 723 6.15 -5.90 32.43
CA THR A 723 5.65 -4.96 33.44
C THR A 723 4.92 -3.76 32.84
N ALA A 724 4.80 -3.71 31.50
CA ALA A 724 4.28 -2.57 30.74
C ALA A 724 4.84 -1.21 31.22
N THR A 725 6.16 -1.15 31.41
CA THR A 725 6.82 0.02 32.01
C THR A 725 7.72 0.72 30.99
N LEU A 726 7.75 2.06 31.03
CA LEU A 726 8.66 2.89 30.25
C LEU A 726 9.83 3.35 31.13
N HIS A 727 11.05 3.04 30.70
CA HIS A 727 12.27 3.44 31.39
C HIS A 727 12.93 4.59 30.62
N PRO A 728 13.14 5.76 31.25
CA PRO A 728 13.77 6.89 30.58
C PRO A 728 15.15 6.53 30.00
N ALA A 729 15.39 6.97 28.76
CA ALA A 729 16.69 7.03 28.13
C ALA A 729 17.20 8.48 28.19
N ARG A 730 18.52 8.70 28.35
CA ARG A 730 19.07 10.04 28.59
C ARG A 730 19.17 10.83 27.29
N SER A 731 18.68 12.08 27.29
CA SER A 731 19.13 13.11 26.35
C SER A 731 19.41 14.42 27.07
N GLY A 732 20.61 14.98 26.92
CA GLY A 732 21.01 16.29 27.48
C GLY A 732 20.71 17.50 26.59
N ARG A 733 19.97 17.32 25.48
CA ARG A 733 19.63 18.37 24.50
C ARG A 733 18.14 18.72 24.57
N ALA A 734 17.77 19.90 24.08
CA ALA A 734 16.36 20.29 23.93
C ALA A 734 15.65 19.34 22.95
N TRP A 735 14.52 18.78 23.37
CA TRP A 735 13.82 17.71 22.63
C TRP A 735 13.39 18.11 21.21
N ALA A 736 12.96 19.36 21.03
CA ALA A 736 12.57 19.87 19.71
C ALA A 736 13.73 19.88 18.70
N ASP A 737 14.97 20.03 19.18
CA ASP A 737 16.15 20.04 18.31
C ASP A 737 16.62 18.60 18.03
N VAL A 738 16.38 17.66 18.96
CA VAL A 738 16.57 16.22 18.74
C VAL A 738 15.64 15.73 17.62
N LEU A 739 14.35 16.03 17.70
CA LEU A 739 13.38 15.63 16.65
C LEU A 739 13.71 16.25 15.30
N ALA A 740 14.13 17.53 15.28
CA ALA A 740 14.52 18.20 14.04
C ALA A 740 15.77 17.55 13.40
N ALA A 741 16.76 17.17 14.22
CA ALA A 741 17.97 16.50 13.73
C ALA A 741 17.66 15.10 13.17
N ILE A 742 16.86 14.30 13.90
CA ILE A 742 16.51 12.93 13.49
C ILE A 742 15.70 12.91 12.18
N GLY A 743 14.82 13.91 11.99
CA GLY A 743 13.92 14.01 10.84
C GLY A 743 14.38 14.95 9.73
N ALA A 744 15.63 15.39 9.71
CA ALA A 744 16.08 16.43 8.77
C ALA A 744 15.82 16.07 7.28
N ASP A 745 15.95 14.79 6.92
CA ASP A 745 15.71 14.27 5.57
C ASP A 745 14.27 13.75 5.35
N LEU A 746 13.42 13.84 6.38
CA LEU A 746 12.03 13.40 6.30
C LEU A 746 11.15 14.48 5.69
N THR A 747 10.87 14.34 4.40
CA THR A 747 10.19 15.37 3.60
C THR A 747 8.67 15.27 3.56
N ASN A 748 8.10 14.15 4.02
CA ASN A 748 6.67 13.85 3.91
C ASN A 748 5.93 13.83 5.26
N TYR A 749 6.60 14.17 6.36
CA TYR A 749 6.01 14.32 7.70
C TYR A 749 6.63 15.51 8.44
N ASP A 750 5.85 16.13 9.33
CA ASP A 750 6.36 16.99 10.39
C ASP A 750 6.54 16.16 11.67
N LEU A 751 7.77 15.83 12.06
CA LEU A 751 8.04 15.11 13.32
C LEU A 751 7.60 15.90 14.55
N GLY A 752 7.51 17.23 14.45
CA GLY A 752 6.98 18.04 15.54
C GLY A 752 5.50 17.78 15.82
N GLU A 753 4.75 17.20 14.88
CA GLU A 753 3.33 16.88 15.00
C GLU A 753 3.04 15.42 15.33
N THR A 754 4.06 14.57 15.41
CA THR A 754 3.88 13.20 15.89
C THR A 754 3.67 13.23 17.39
N ALA A 755 2.76 12.38 17.88
CA ALA A 755 2.59 12.17 19.32
C ALA A 755 3.76 11.36 19.88
N ALA A 756 4.18 10.32 19.14
CA ALA A 756 5.34 9.51 19.47
C ALA A 756 5.97 8.88 18.21
N VAL A 757 7.24 8.50 18.32
CA VAL A 757 7.89 7.60 17.37
C VAL A 757 8.17 6.27 18.07
N LEU A 758 7.57 5.19 17.60
CA LEU A 758 7.92 3.84 18.05
C LEU A 758 9.15 3.37 17.26
N VAL A 759 10.17 2.98 17.99
CA VAL A 759 11.44 2.50 17.43
C VAL A 759 11.47 0.98 17.58
N ILE A 760 11.58 0.27 16.46
CA ILE A 760 11.81 -1.17 16.43
C ILE A 760 13.31 -1.38 16.25
N SER A 761 13.96 -1.85 17.31
CA SER A 761 15.39 -2.14 17.34
C SER A 761 15.65 -3.64 17.32
N GLY A 762 16.86 -4.02 16.95
CA GLY A 762 17.35 -5.40 17.01
C GLY A 762 18.86 -5.47 17.13
N ARG A 763 19.42 -6.69 17.15
CA ARG A 763 20.87 -6.94 17.28
C ARG A 763 21.40 -7.66 16.05
N PRO A 764 21.69 -6.93 14.94
CA PRO A 764 22.05 -7.56 13.67
C PRO A 764 23.31 -8.43 13.78
N ASP A 765 24.34 -7.98 14.49
CA ASP A 765 25.59 -8.73 14.58
C ASP A 765 25.40 -10.05 15.36
N ALA A 766 24.66 -10.02 16.47
CA ALA A 766 24.33 -11.23 17.22
C ALA A 766 23.43 -12.20 16.44
N MET A 767 22.51 -11.68 15.64
CA MET A 767 21.68 -12.49 14.75
C MET A 767 22.51 -13.16 13.66
N LEU A 768 23.53 -12.46 13.13
CA LEU A 768 24.49 -13.04 12.18
C LEU A 768 25.39 -14.09 12.82
N ASP A 769 25.70 -13.95 14.11
CA ASP A 769 26.49 -14.94 14.86
C ASP A 769 25.69 -16.21 15.14
N ALA A 770 24.41 -16.06 15.50
CA ALA A 770 23.51 -17.17 15.80
C ALA A 770 23.07 -17.95 14.55
N TYR A 771 22.75 -17.26 13.46
CA TYR A 771 22.10 -17.86 12.28
C TYR A 771 22.91 -17.70 10.99
N GLY A 772 24.17 -17.26 11.08
CA GLY A 772 24.97 -16.89 9.92
C GLY A 772 24.34 -15.72 9.14
N PRO A 773 24.74 -15.53 7.86
CA PRO A 773 24.16 -14.53 6.98
C PRO A 773 22.62 -14.53 6.94
N ARG A 774 21.99 -15.72 7.01
CA ARG A 774 20.52 -15.88 6.99
C ARG A 774 19.83 -15.07 8.09
N GLY A 775 20.51 -14.87 9.22
CA GLY A 775 20.04 -14.05 10.33
C GLY A 775 19.53 -12.66 9.92
N TYR A 776 20.09 -12.05 8.88
CA TYR A 776 19.60 -10.77 8.38
C TYR A 776 18.15 -10.83 7.87
N ARG A 777 17.77 -11.90 7.15
CA ARG A 777 16.38 -12.12 6.70
C ARG A 777 15.46 -12.36 7.90
N LEU A 778 15.93 -13.14 8.89
CA LEU A 778 15.16 -13.47 10.09
C LEU A 778 14.82 -12.21 10.90
N LEU A 779 15.82 -11.37 11.17
CA LEU A 779 15.62 -10.12 11.91
C LEU A 779 14.66 -9.19 11.17
N ASN A 780 14.84 -8.98 9.87
CA ASN A 780 13.97 -8.09 9.11
C ASN A 780 12.54 -8.64 9.01
N ALA A 781 12.36 -9.95 8.85
CA ALA A 781 11.02 -10.56 8.86
C ALA A 781 10.31 -10.37 10.21
N GLU A 782 11.04 -10.43 11.33
CA GLU A 782 10.48 -10.12 12.64
C GLU A 782 10.14 -8.63 12.78
N VAL A 783 11.06 -7.73 12.41
CA VAL A 783 10.82 -6.27 12.44
C VAL A 783 9.59 -5.91 11.60
N GLY A 784 9.45 -6.47 10.40
CA GLY A 784 8.29 -6.29 9.54
C GLY A 784 6.98 -6.81 10.15
N THR A 785 7.03 -7.93 10.87
CA THR A 785 5.88 -8.46 11.62
C THR A 785 5.43 -7.49 12.72
N VAL A 786 6.39 -7.01 13.52
CA VAL A 786 6.14 -6.04 14.59
C VAL A 786 5.60 -4.73 14.02
N ALA A 787 6.11 -4.28 12.87
CA ALA A 787 5.65 -3.09 12.19
C ALA A 787 4.21 -3.21 11.66
N GLN A 788 3.86 -4.36 11.06
CA GLN A 788 2.49 -4.63 10.63
C GLN A 788 1.53 -4.70 11.82
N ALA A 789 1.95 -5.34 12.93
CA ALA A 789 1.21 -5.36 14.17
C ALA A 789 0.98 -3.93 14.72
N GLY A 790 1.99 -3.06 14.64
CA GLY A 790 1.87 -1.64 14.99
C GLY A 790 0.86 -0.89 14.14
N CYS A 791 0.89 -1.08 12.83
CA CYS A 791 -0.10 -0.46 11.94
C CYS A 791 -1.53 -0.95 12.22
N LEU A 792 -1.72 -2.24 12.50
CA LEU A 792 -3.02 -2.82 12.84
C LEU A 792 -3.52 -2.37 14.22
N ALA A 793 -2.63 -2.33 15.21
CA ALA A 793 -2.95 -1.83 16.54
C ALA A 793 -3.34 -0.35 16.48
N ALA A 794 -2.59 0.49 15.76
CA ALA A 794 -2.96 1.88 15.51
C ALA A 794 -4.35 2.03 14.87
N ALA A 795 -4.65 1.20 13.86
CA ALA A 795 -5.98 1.19 13.23
C ALA A 795 -7.09 0.74 14.19
N ALA A 796 -6.83 -0.27 15.04
CA ALA A 796 -7.79 -0.77 16.02
C ALA A 796 -8.10 0.29 17.10
N ILE A 797 -7.10 1.08 17.49
CA ILE A 797 -7.24 2.16 18.47
C ILE A 797 -7.67 3.51 17.86
N GLY A 798 -7.82 3.59 16.54
CA GLY A 798 -8.30 4.79 15.86
C GLY A 798 -7.28 5.93 15.75
N ILE A 799 -5.98 5.63 15.75
CA ILE A 799 -4.93 6.63 15.55
C ILE A 799 -4.13 6.39 14.26
N GLY A 800 -3.42 7.42 13.80
CA GLY A 800 -2.57 7.36 12.62
C GLY A 800 -1.25 6.63 12.89
N CYS A 801 -0.73 5.98 11.85
CA CYS A 801 0.56 5.29 11.86
C CYS A 801 1.28 5.48 10.52
N GLY A 802 2.59 5.71 10.54
CA GLY A 802 3.43 5.80 9.35
C GLY A 802 4.77 5.11 9.55
N ALA A 803 5.02 4.03 8.81
CA ALA A 803 6.33 3.36 8.83
C ALA A 803 7.37 4.16 8.03
N VAL A 804 8.56 4.38 8.60
CA VAL A 804 9.63 5.18 8.01
C VAL A 804 11.01 4.57 8.25
N LEU A 805 11.84 4.57 7.20
CA LEU A 805 13.27 4.22 7.24
C LEU A 805 14.18 5.46 7.12
N ASN A 806 13.62 6.62 6.73
CA ASN A 806 14.38 7.83 6.46
C ASN A 806 14.50 8.72 7.71
N LEU A 807 14.80 8.12 8.85
CA LEU A 807 15.23 8.83 10.06
C LEU A 807 16.71 8.59 10.27
N ASP A 808 17.39 9.53 10.93
CA ASP A 808 18.78 9.31 11.35
C ASP A 808 18.83 8.29 12.50
N HIS A 809 18.88 7.00 12.13
CA HIS A 809 18.91 5.89 13.09
C HIS A 809 20.09 5.98 14.07
N PRO A 810 21.33 6.34 13.67
CA PRO A 810 22.38 6.63 14.65
C PRO A 810 22.01 7.72 15.66
N ALA A 811 21.35 8.81 15.24
CA ALA A 811 20.90 9.84 16.18
C ALA A 811 19.75 9.34 17.08
N VAL A 812 18.88 8.46 16.59
CA VAL A 812 17.87 7.77 17.41
C VAL A 812 18.54 6.86 18.45
N ASP A 813 19.55 6.11 18.04
CA ASP A 813 20.32 5.21 18.89
C ASP A 813 21.03 5.97 20.02
N ASP A 814 21.60 7.14 19.73
CA ASP A 814 22.23 8.02 20.73
C ASP A 814 21.22 8.44 21.82
N VAL A 815 20.00 8.79 21.43
CA VAL A 815 18.91 9.16 22.36
C VAL A 815 18.47 7.98 23.23
N LEU A 816 18.49 6.77 22.68
CA LEU A 816 18.06 5.55 23.36
C LEU A 816 19.18 4.85 24.15
N GLY A 817 20.43 5.33 24.02
CA GLY A 817 21.60 4.77 24.69
C GLY A 817 22.05 3.42 24.12
N PHE A 818 21.90 3.22 22.81
CA PHE A 818 22.34 2.00 22.12
C PHE A 818 23.84 1.93 21.74
N PRO A 819 24.59 3.04 21.58
CA PRO A 819 26.02 2.94 21.28
C PRO A 819 26.78 2.03 22.25
N GLY A 820 27.59 1.10 21.71
CA GLY A 820 28.39 0.15 22.50
C GLY A 820 27.67 -1.14 22.93
N THR A 821 26.38 -1.29 22.64
CA THR A 821 25.55 -2.41 23.16
C THR A 821 25.28 -3.52 22.15
N GLY A 822 25.49 -3.22 20.86
CA GLY A 822 25.12 -4.09 19.74
C GLY A 822 23.64 -4.02 19.34
N GLU A 823 22.80 -3.27 20.06
CA GLU A 823 21.43 -2.91 19.63
C GLU A 823 21.48 -1.78 18.60
N ARG A 824 20.63 -1.84 17.57
CA ARG A 824 20.52 -0.82 16.52
C ARG A 824 19.06 -0.62 16.12
N THR A 825 18.68 0.62 15.82
CA THR A 825 17.37 0.92 15.20
C THR A 825 17.30 0.31 13.79
N VAL A 826 16.21 -0.39 13.49
CA VAL A 826 15.97 -1.01 12.18
C VAL A 826 14.83 -0.31 11.43
N LEU A 827 13.72 -0.01 12.11
CA LEU A 827 12.54 0.61 11.52
C LEU A 827 11.80 1.46 12.56
N CYS A 828 11.24 2.58 12.12
CA CYS A 828 10.43 3.45 12.98
C CYS A 828 8.97 3.52 12.52
N LEU A 829 8.04 3.63 13.47
CA LEU A 829 6.63 3.93 13.24
C LEU A 829 6.31 5.29 13.86
N LEU A 830 5.88 6.24 13.04
CA LEU A 830 5.36 7.53 13.49
C LEU A 830 3.91 7.35 13.93
N ILE A 831 3.55 7.84 15.11
CA ILE A 831 2.24 7.67 15.73
C ILE A 831 1.66 9.04 16.10
N GLY A 832 0.37 9.24 15.86
CA GLY A 832 -0.34 10.45 16.30
C GLY A 832 -1.80 10.48 15.85
N GLY A 833 -2.56 11.42 16.41
CA GLY A 833 -3.89 11.74 15.87
C GLY A 833 -3.76 12.36 14.48
N GLU A 834 -4.62 11.92 13.55
CA GLU A 834 -4.72 12.52 12.23
C GLU A 834 -5.63 13.74 12.26
N ARG A 835 -5.46 14.65 11.29
CA ARG A 835 -6.37 15.78 11.10
C ARG A 835 -7.80 15.26 10.84
N ASP A 836 -8.79 15.87 11.46
CA ASP A 836 -10.22 15.54 11.26
C ASP A 836 -10.63 15.65 9.81
N GLY A 837 -11.45 14.75 9.28
CA GLY A 837 -11.88 14.77 7.87
C GLY A 837 -10.84 14.16 6.91
N GLY A 838 -11.33 13.44 5.91
CA GLY A 838 -10.53 12.56 5.08
C GLY A 838 -10.00 13.16 3.79
N ALA A 839 -10.76 14.08 3.18
CA ALA A 839 -10.58 14.47 1.77
C ALA A 839 -10.32 13.23 0.88
N ASP A 840 -11.35 12.39 0.71
CA ASP A 840 -11.24 11.09 0.04
C ASP A 840 -12.41 10.83 -0.91
N PHE A 841 -12.14 10.13 -2.00
CA PHE A 841 -13.14 9.52 -2.86
C PHE A 841 -13.12 8.01 -2.66
N VAL A 842 -14.23 7.46 -2.19
CA VAL A 842 -14.33 6.06 -1.77
C VAL A 842 -14.36 5.16 -3.00
N HIS A 843 -13.27 4.42 -3.25
CA HIS A 843 -13.18 3.41 -4.31
C HIS A 843 -12.69 2.07 -3.76
N HIS A 844 -13.62 1.29 -3.22
CA HIS A 844 -13.36 -0.05 -2.68
C HIS A 844 -13.46 -1.16 -3.74
N LEU A 845 -12.67 -2.22 -3.59
CA LEU A 845 -12.67 -3.42 -4.46
C LEU A 845 -13.27 -4.66 -3.76
N ARG A 846 -14.01 -4.45 -2.67
CA ARG A 846 -14.67 -5.52 -1.91
C ARG A 846 -16.17 -5.46 -1.99
#